data_AF-A0A7X7LI48-F1
#
_entry.id   AF-A0A7X7LI48-F1
#
_cell.length_a   1.000
_cell.length_b   1.000
_cell.length_c   1.000
_cell.angle_alpha   90.00
_cell.angle_beta   90.00
_cell.angle_gamma   90.00
#
_symmetry.space_group_name_H-M   'P 1'
#
loop_
_entity.id
_entity.type
_entity.pdbx_description
1 polymer ?
#
loop_
_entity_poly.entity_id
_entity_poly.type
_entity_poly.pdbx_seq_one_letter_code
_entity_poly.pdbx_strand_id
1 'polypeptide(L)'
;MKRYPFLFVLVLCLFGYKVQAQEVVSSFTPEPQAFAIELGQVFQTVEGADKKLADAFYQEFLVFWGQGGLNELQQQQIYTVMNNFLKLRLQPWPDYALYLDALMKFSNTPDYQKNFDAWHQCIIPLMDIRYQKQLITFLERSKLLFTQGVLYESASVKWTVNSPVFIMECVDGKNYIDFKKVTLTGYSQGDSTRIENTSGRYSVSENKWEGDKGLFTWERTQLSRDKVYAELSNYIIDLKGTQFKADSVLFYNKNFFNYPIIGVLTEKVLAEVKAETATYPRFDSYLQYHEIIGLFPDIDYNGGFSMQGSRVIGSGTSKQEAYLNVWRHDSLLMHITSRVFSIREDRLVSEKASVAIYYADDSIYHPGLNVRYLHNEREFSFIRDVINSNQPPFYNTYHKVDMYCEGIFWKMDEQKMELKQTMGLSKEGEAFFESRDYFSELRYHRLQGADEVHPLIRIRDYSNKIYSREFTVEELARGIKMSPPQVKSLVGQLTQYGFLSYNSEKELITLHDRLFDNIQAKAGRKDYDIIRIRSVAPVNAYVNLASFDLELKGVEKIPLSEARNVVIYPHQQQLMMTKNRDMYFHGKIESGLFDFYGKEFFFEYDPFKINLVNTDSMTFYVESRERNERGEYPLVKVRTVLEAINGDLLVDNPRNKSGNLPYPR
;
A
#
# COMPACT_ATOMS: atom_id res chain seq x y z
N MET A 1 12.07 71.07 100.27
CA MET A 1 13.44 71.16 100.83
C MET A 1 14.45 70.82 99.74
N LYS A 2 15.56 71.56 99.74
CA LYS A 2 16.68 71.51 98.79
C LYS A 2 17.31 70.11 98.68
N ARG A 3 17.77 69.73 97.47
CA ARG A 3 19.19 69.45 97.12
C ARG A 3 19.30 68.82 95.71
N TYR A 4 19.99 69.52 94.81
CA TYR A 4 20.84 68.94 93.75
C TYR A 4 22.23 68.63 94.36
N PRO A 5 23.24 68.03 93.66
CA PRO A 5 23.33 67.53 92.27
C PRO A 5 24.03 66.14 92.16
N PHE A 6 24.14 65.55 90.96
CA PHE A 6 25.44 65.06 90.46
C PHE A 6 25.44 64.90 88.94
N LEU A 7 26.57 65.30 88.38
CA LEU A 7 26.94 65.50 86.99
C LEU A 7 27.54 64.19 86.43
N PHE A 8 27.15 63.76 85.23
CA PHE A 8 28.00 62.88 84.42
C PHE A 8 27.92 63.29 82.96
N VAL A 9 29.05 63.81 82.47
CA VAL A 9 29.32 64.16 81.08
C VAL A 9 29.78 62.90 80.38
N LEU A 10 29.13 62.51 79.29
CA LEU A 10 29.64 61.50 78.35
C LEU A 10 29.63 62.13 76.95
N VAL A 11 30.82 62.55 76.51
CA VAL A 11 31.11 62.96 75.13
C VAL A 11 31.34 61.67 74.33
N LEU A 12 30.52 61.44 73.29
CA LEU A 12 30.72 60.35 72.34
C LEU A 12 30.76 60.96 70.93
N CYS A 13 31.99 61.11 70.43
CA CYS A 13 32.29 61.42 69.04
C CYS A 13 31.81 60.26 68.16
N LEU A 14 30.79 60.51 67.32
CA LEU A 14 30.48 59.64 66.19
C LEU A 14 30.94 60.34 64.90
N PHE A 15 32.01 59.79 64.34
CA PHE A 15 32.45 60.01 62.97
C PHE A 15 31.29 59.72 61.99
N GLY A 16 30.93 60.72 61.20
CA GLY A 16 30.00 60.54 60.08
C GLY A 16 30.68 59.79 58.94
N TYR A 17 30.42 58.49 58.83
CA TYR A 17 30.53 57.79 57.55
C TYR A 17 29.29 58.13 56.73
N LYS A 18 29.44 58.91 55.66
CA LYS A 18 28.44 58.96 54.59
C LYS A 18 28.46 57.62 53.87
N VAL A 19 27.57 56.71 54.28
CA VAL A 19 27.17 55.60 53.42
C VAL A 19 26.34 56.21 52.30
N GLN A 20 26.90 56.24 51.11
CA GLN A 20 26.18 56.55 49.88
C GLN A 20 25.26 55.34 49.62
N ALA A 21 24.04 55.42 50.13
CA ALA A 21 23.00 54.47 49.76
C ALA A 21 22.76 54.62 48.25
N GLN A 22 22.88 53.53 47.48
CA GLN A 22 22.45 53.51 46.08
C GLN A 22 20.97 53.90 46.05
N GLU A 23 20.66 55.03 45.41
CA GLU A 23 19.28 55.38 45.10
C GLU A 23 18.70 54.30 44.19
N VAL A 24 17.69 53.59 44.68
CA VAL A 24 16.96 52.62 43.88
C VAL A 24 16.20 53.39 42.82
N VAL A 25 16.53 53.15 41.54
CA VAL A 25 15.84 53.76 40.40
C VAL A 25 14.35 53.44 40.49
N SER A 26 13.54 54.47 40.74
CA SER A 26 12.08 54.33 40.93
C SER A 26 11.29 54.54 39.65
N SER A 27 11.87 55.27 38.68
CA SER A 27 11.38 55.44 37.32
C SER A 27 12.54 55.86 36.42
N PHE A 28 12.48 55.48 35.15
CA PHE A 28 13.40 55.91 34.12
C PHE A 28 13.02 57.29 33.56
N THR A 29 13.99 58.22 33.54
CA THR A 29 13.85 59.56 32.97
C THR A 29 13.76 59.47 31.45
N PRO A 30 12.78 60.12 30.79
CA PRO A 30 12.58 60.04 29.34
C PRO A 30 13.55 60.95 28.56
N GLU A 31 14.83 60.85 28.85
CA GLU A 31 15.95 61.58 28.22
C GLU A 31 17.09 60.57 27.95
N PRO A 32 17.69 60.55 26.74
CA PRO A 32 18.54 59.42 26.32
C PRO A 32 19.79 59.18 27.18
N GLN A 33 20.44 60.24 27.65
CA GLN A 33 21.66 60.18 28.45
C GLN A 33 21.35 59.75 29.88
N ALA A 34 20.31 60.33 30.49
CA ALA A 34 19.81 59.98 31.81
C ALA A 34 19.34 58.53 31.85
N PHE A 35 18.55 58.11 30.85
CA PHE A 35 18.08 56.73 30.72
C PHE A 35 19.24 55.73 30.70
N ALA A 36 20.29 56.01 29.89
CA ALA A 36 21.45 55.15 29.83
C ALA A 36 22.13 55.03 31.21
N ILE A 37 22.39 56.15 31.89
CA ILE A 37 23.03 56.16 33.22
C ILE A 37 22.20 55.37 34.25
N GLU A 38 20.89 55.62 34.32
CA GLU A 38 19.96 54.94 35.23
C GLU A 38 19.88 53.45 34.94
N LEU A 39 19.82 53.05 33.66
CA LEU A 39 19.85 51.65 33.27
C LEU A 39 21.16 50.98 33.71
N GLY A 40 22.29 51.67 33.59
CA GLY A 40 23.58 51.21 34.11
C GLY A 40 23.57 50.99 35.62
N GLN A 41 22.94 51.87 36.39
CA GLN A 41 22.76 51.68 37.85
C GLN A 41 21.93 50.44 38.15
N VAL A 42 20.87 50.18 37.39
CA VAL A 42 20.03 48.99 37.51
C VAL A 42 20.82 47.70 37.19
N PHE A 43 21.61 47.68 36.11
CA PHE A 43 22.46 46.53 35.81
C PHE A 43 23.62 46.36 36.83
N GLN A 44 24.04 47.42 37.51
CA GLN A 44 25.04 47.33 38.57
C GLN A 44 24.56 46.53 39.79
N THR A 45 23.25 46.42 40.01
CA THR A 45 22.70 45.64 41.14
C THR A 45 22.70 44.13 40.88
N VAL A 46 23.00 43.66 39.67
CA VAL A 46 23.21 42.23 39.40
C VAL A 46 24.48 41.80 40.13
N GLU A 47 24.41 40.73 40.93
CA GLU A 47 25.55 40.21 41.70
C GLU A 47 25.85 38.74 41.34
N GLY A 48 26.94 38.19 41.88
CA GLY A 48 27.26 36.77 41.73
C GLY A 48 27.74 36.38 40.34
N ALA A 49 27.39 35.16 39.91
CA ALA A 49 27.93 34.54 38.69
C ALA A 49 27.56 35.29 37.40
N ASP A 50 26.42 36.00 37.39
CA ASP A 50 25.89 36.69 36.21
C ASP A 50 26.46 38.10 36.02
N LYS A 51 27.14 38.68 37.04
CA LYS A 51 27.65 40.06 37.03
C LYS A 51 28.44 40.38 35.76
N LYS A 52 29.37 39.50 35.40
CA LYS A 52 30.27 39.69 34.25
C LYS A 52 29.50 39.68 32.92
N LEU A 53 28.45 38.86 32.82
CA LEU A 53 27.61 38.78 31.62
C LEU A 53 26.73 40.03 31.50
N ALA A 54 26.12 40.45 32.61
CA ALA A 54 25.30 41.66 32.68
C ALA A 54 26.09 42.93 32.32
N ASP A 55 27.31 43.08 32.87
CA ASP A 55 28.17 44.22 32.56
C ASP A 55 28.59 44.23 31.08
N ALA A 56 28.97 43.08 30.52
CA ALA A 56 29.34 42.97 29.11
C ALA A 56 28.17 43.29 28.17
N PHE A 57 26.98 42.76 28.47
CA PHE A 57 25.76 43.03 27.72
C PHE A 57 25.39 44.51 27.75
N TYR A 58 25.47 45.15 28.92
CA TYR A 58 25.17 46.57 29.06
C TYR A 58 26.12 47.45 28.22
N GLN A 59 27.41 47.08 28.11
CA GLN A 59 28.33 47.78 27.20
C GLN A 59 27.93 47.61 25.72
N GLU A 60 27.48 46.43 25.31
CA GLU A 60 26.93 46.22 23.95
C GLU A 60 25.71 47.11 23.72
N PHE A 61 24.80 47.18 24.70
CA PHE A 61 23.62 48.04 24.64
C PHE A 61 23.98 49.53 24.54
N LEU A 62 24.98 50.02 25.29
CA LEU A 62 25.42 51.41 25.20
C LEU A 62 25.91 51.79 23.80
N VAL A 63 26.63 50.87 23.14
CA VAL A 63 27.07 51.08 21.76
C VAL A 63 25.87 51.18 20.83
N PHE A 64 24.88 50.29 20.95
CA PHE A 64 23.65 50.35 20.17
C PHE A 64 22.85 51.64 20.43
N TRP A 65 22.66 52.01 21.69
CA TRP A 65 21.91 53.20 22.09
C TRP A 65 22.56 54.50 21.58
N GLY A 66 23.89 54.58 21.63
CA GLY A 66 24.66 55.74 21.17
C GLY A 66 24.75 55.91 19.65
N GLN A 67 24.40 54.91 18.85
CA GLN A 67 24.44 54.99 17.39
C GLN A 67 23.35 55.89 16.78
N GLY A 68 22.33 56.28 17.55
CA GLY A 68 21.28 57.21 17.09
C GLY A 68 20.31 56.61 16.05
N GLY A 69 20.24 55.28 15.92
CA GLY A 69 19.34 54.59 14.97
C GLY A 69 17.86 54.56 15.38
N LEU A 70 17.52 55.06 16.57
CA LEU A 70 16.16 55.12 17.13
C LEU A 70 15.67 56.57 17.14
N ASN A 71 14.45 56.81 16.64
CA ASN A 71 13.82 58.13 16.71
C ASN A 71 13.20 58.41 18.10
N GLU A 72 12.77 59.65 18.33
CA GLU A 72 12.21 60.07 19.63
C GLU A 72 10.98 59.24 20.05
N LEU A 73 10.08 58.89 19.12
CA LEU A 73 8.90 58.07 19.43
C LEU A 73 9.29 56.65 19.85
N GLN A 74 10.28 56.07 19.18
CA GLN A 74 10.82 54.75 19.50
C GLN A 74 11.47 54.72 20.88
N GLN A 75 12.24 55.76 21.21
CA GLN A 75 12.83 55.92 22.54
C GLN A 75 11.74 56.03 23.63
N GLN A 76 10.68 56.80 23.39
CA GLN A 76 9.55 56.91 24.34
C GLN A 76 8.85 55.58 24.60
N GLN A 77 8.69 54.74 23.57
CA GLN A 77 8.15 53.39 23.74
C GLN A 77 9.07 52.52 24.61
N ILE A 78 10.39 52.59 24.39
CA ILE A 78 11.38 51.86 25.20
C ILE A 78 11.31 52.31 26.66
N TYR A 79 11.26 53.61 26.94
CA TYR A 79 11.11 54.12 28.30
C TYR A 79 9.81 53.62 28.96
N THR A 80 8.72 53.53 28.19
CA THR A 80 7.44 53.02 28.67
C THR A 80 7.55 51.55 29.06
N VAL A 81 8.17 50.72 28.21
CA VAL A 81 8.42 49.30 28.47
C VAL A 81 9.25 49.12 29.74
N MET A 82 10.37 49.84 29.85
CA MET A 82 11.31 49.71 30.97
C MET A 82 10.71 50.20 32.30
N ASN A 83 9.92 51.27 32.27
CA ASN A 83 9.16 51.71 33.46
C ASN A 83 8.10 50.69 33.89
N ASN A 84 7.47 49.99 32.94
CA ASN A 84 6.55 48.90 33.29
C ASN A 84 7.29 47.69 33.87
N PHE A 85 8.51 47.41 33.43
CA PHE A 85 9.34 46.35 34.02
C PHE A 85 9.67 46.64 35.50
N LEU A 86 9.92 47.90 35.87
CA LEU A 86 10.08 48.32 37.27
C LEU A 86 8.80 48.05 38.07
N LYS A 87 7.63 48.43 37.54
CA LYS A 87 6.33 48.20 38.19
C LYS A 87 6.03 46.72 38.40
N LEU A 88 6.39 45.88 37.43
CA LEU A 88 6.24 44.43 37.48
C LEU A 88 7.32 43.74 38.32
N ARG A 89 8.32 44.48 38.82
CA ARG A 89 9.46 43.96 39.59
C ARG A 89 10.24 42.86 38.86
N LEU A 90 10.35 42.98 37.53
CA LEU A 90 11.20 42.12 36.72
C LEU A 90 12.68 42.35 37.08
N GLN A 91 13.52 41.33 36.88
CA GLN A 91 14.93 41.39 37.26
C GLN A 91 15.80 41.99 36.14
N PRO A 92 16.86 42.75 36.47
CA PRO A 92 17.78 43.27 35.45
C PRO A 92 18.40 42.15 34.60
N TRP A 93 18.65 40.99 35.23
CA TRP A 93 19.11 39.78 34.58
C TRP A 93 18.23 38.59 35.00
N PRO A 94 17.68 37.78 34.08
CA PRO A 94 17.77 37.91 32.62
C PRO A 94 16.68 38.82 31.99
N ASP A 95 15.67 39.29 32.74
CA ASP A 95 14.43 39.83 32.12
C ASP A 95 14.65 41.13 31.33
N TYR A 96 15.33 42.13 31.91
CA TYR A 96 15.59 43.40 31.20
C TYR A 96 16.50 43.16 30.01
N ALA A 97 17.57 42.37 30.24
CA ALA A 97 18.49 41.97 29.20
C ALA A 97 17.78 41.28 28.03
N LEU A 98 16.79 40.41 28.29
CA LEU A 98 16.04 39.72 27.23
C LEU A 98 15.29 40.68 26.30
N TYR A 99 14.58 41.67 26.84
CA TYR A 99 13.89 42.67 26.01
C TYR A 99 14.88 43.54 25.23
N LEU A 100 15.92 44.05 25.90
CA LEU A 100 16.92 44.91 25.28
C LEU A 100 17.71 44.17 24.20
N ASP A 101 18.00 42.89 24.42
CA ASP A 101 18.67 42.04 23.45
C ASP A 101 17.74 41.77 22.25
N ALA A 102 16.48 41.42 22.50
CA ALA A 102 15.49 41.27 21.43
C ALA A 102 15.35 42.56 20.60
N LEU A 103 15.34 43.74 21.24
CA LEU A 103 15.32 45.04 20.59
C LEU A 103 16.57 45.28 19.72
N MET A 104 17.77 44.98 20.24
CA MET A 104 19.02 45.08 19.47
C MET A 104 19.06 44.11 18.30
N LYS A 105 18.53 42.89 18.44
CA LYS A 105 18.46 41.95 17.32
C LYS A 105 17.37 42.37 16.32
N PHE A 106 16.28 42.95 16.79
CA PHE A 106 15.20 43.45 15.95
C PHE A 106 15.65 44.63 15.08
N SER A 107 16.44 45.56 15.60
CA SER A 107 16.97 46.71 14.84
C SER A 107 17.90 46.31 13.69
N ASN A 108 18.44 45.09 13.72
CA ASN A 108 19.22 44.52 12.63
C ASN A 108 18.37 43.87 11.52
N THR A 109 17.04 43.80 11.69
CA THR A 109 16.14 43.26 10.65
C THR A 109 15.85 44.33 9.59
N PRO A 110 15.73 43.96 8.29
CA PRO A 110 15.53 44.94 7.21
C PRO A 110 14.29 45.83 7.36
N ASP A 111 13.22 45.31 7.98
CA ASP A 111 11.94 46.01 8.11
C ASP A 111 11.66 46.51 9.54
N TYR A 112 12.69 46.64 10.39
CA TYR A 112 12.49 47.01 11.80
C TYR A 112 11.69 48.30 11.96
N GLN A 113 11.93 49.31 11.12
CA GLN A 113 11.21 50.59 11.17
C GLN A 113 9.70 50.44 10.92
N LYS A 114 9.30 49.52 10.04
CA LYS A 114 7.88 49.27 9.75
C LYS A 114 7.19 48.47 10.85
N ASN A 115 7.96 47.64 11.56
CA ASN A 115 7.45 46.70 12.55
C ASN A 115 7.58 47.22 13.99
N PHE A 116 8.30 48.32 14.23
CA PHE A 116 8.66 48.78 15.57
C PHE A 116 7.44 49.00 16.46
N ASP A 117 6.48 49.79 15.96
CA ASP A 117 5.25 50.11 16.69
C ASP A 117 4.40 48.86 16.93
N ALA A 118 4.23 48.01 15.91
CA ALA A 118 3.46 46.78 16.00
C ALA A 118 4.06 45.81 17.03
N TRP A 119 5.39 45.68 17.08
CA TRP A 119 6.07 44.84 18.08
C TRP A 119 5.86 45.36 19.50
N HIS A 120 5.95 46.67 19.73
CA HIS A 120 5.68 47.25 21.05
C HIS A 120 4.20 47.18 21.44
N GLN A 121 3.28 47.33 20.48
CA GLN A 121 1.85 47.11 20.70
C GLN A 121 1.53 45.66 21.11
N CYS A 122 2.28 44.68 20.62
CA CYS A 122 2.20 43.28 21.08
C CYS A 122 2.64 43.11 22.55
N ILE A 123 3.61 43.91 23.00
CA ILE A 123 4.23 43.80 24.33
C ILE A 123 3.33 44.39 25.41
N ILE A 124 2.76 45.58 25.18
CA ILE A 124 2.04 46.35 26.19
C ILE A 124 0.90 45.56 26.88
N PRO A 125 0.02 44.83 26.16
CA PRO A 125 -1.04 44.03 26.79
C PRO A 125 -0.53 42.91 27.70
N LEU A 126 0.72 42.45 27.50
CA LEU A 126 1.35 41.41 28.31
C LEU A 126 2.03 41.97 29.57
N MET A 127 2.06 43.30 29.74
CA MET A 127 2.67 43.99 30.90
C MET A 127 1.75 44.02 32.13
N ASP A 128 1.24 42.85 32.50
CA ASP A 128 0.45 42.62 33.70
C ASP A 128 1.05 41.45 34.47
N ILE A 129 1.00 41.49 35.81
CA ILE A 129 1.58 40.44 36.66
C ILE A 129 1.00 39.05 36.36
N ARG A 130 -0.24 38.98 35.86
CA ARG A 130 -0.91 37.74 35.45
C ARG A 130 -0.34 37.14 34.15
N TYR A 131 0.34 37.94 33.33
CA TYR A 131 0.84 37.57 32.00
C TYR A 131 2.37 37.58 31.89
N GLN A 132 3.09 37.69 33.01
CA GLN A 132 4.55 37.75 33.03
C GLN A 132 5.22 36.59 32.29
N LYS A 133 4.72 35.35 32.43
CA LYS A 133 5.26 34.18 31.71
C LYS A 133 5.09 34.31 30.19
N GLN A 134 3.94 34.81 29.74
CA GLN A 134 3.62 35.04 28.33
C GLN A 134 4.48 36.16 27.75
N LEU A 135 4.75 37.22 28.52
CA LEU A 135 5.67 38.29 28.15
C LEU A 135 7.08 37.74 27.90
N ILE A 136 7.65 37.00 28.86
CA ILE A 136 8.99 36.41 28.70
C ILE A 136 9.03 35.46 27.49
N THR A 137 8.05 34.57 27.37
CA THR A 137 7.96 33.65 26.22
C THR A 137 7.87 34.40 24.88
N PHE A 138 7.13 35.50 24.83
CA PHE A 138 7.00 36.32 23.61
C PHE A 138 8.33 37.00 23.25
N LEU A 139 9.07 37.52 24.23
CA LEU A 139 10.37 38.15 24.01
C LEU A 139 11.44 37.13 23.56
N GLU A 140 11.49 35.95 24.18
CA GLU A 140 12.37 34.85 23.76
C GLU A 140 12.12 34.44 22.30
N ARG A 141 10.85 34.26 21.93
CA ARG A 141 10.44 33.91 20.57
C ARG A 141 10.75 35.03 19.57
N SER A 142 10.52 36.28 19.96
CA SER A 142 10.86 37.45 19.14
C SER A 142 12.35 37.44 18.82
N LYS A 143 13.20 37.27 19.83
CA LYS A 143 14.66 37.17 19.65
C LYS A 143 15.05 36.02 18.72
N LEU A 144 14.48 34.83 18.89
CA LEU A 144 14.76 33.67 18.04
C LEU A 144 14.30 33.88 16.59
N LEU A 145 13.15 34.54 16.38
CA LEU A 145 12.69 34.93 15.06
C LEU A 145 13.67 35.91 14.40
N PHE A 146 14.06 36.98 15.10
CA PHE A 146 14.92 38.03 14.52
C PHE A 146 16.32 37.56 14.17
N THR A 147 16.82 36.57 14.88
CA THR A 147 18.20 36.08 14.71
C THR A 147 18.29 34.85 13.81
N GLN A 148 17.35 33.92 13.93
CA GLN A 148 17.44 32.58 13.35
C GLN A 148 16.23 32.23 12.46
N GLY A 149 15.23 33.11 12.35
CA GLY A 149 13.99 32.82 11.63
C GLY A 149 13.16 31.71 12.28
N VAL A 150 13.35 31.44 13.58
CA VAL A 150 12.63 30.37 14.29
C VAL A 150 11.25 30.88 14.67
N LEU A 151 10.21 30.20 14.18
CA LEU A 151 8.82 30.47 14.54
C LEU A 151 8.43 29.73 15.83
N TYR A 152 8.89 28.49 15.98
CA TYR A 152 8.59 27.66 17.14
C TYR A 152 9.72 26.65 17.37
N GLU A 153 10.05 26.39 18.64
CA GLU A 153 11.05 25.41 19.04
C GLU A 153 10.63 24.73 20.35
N SER A 154 10.80 23.41 20.39
CA SER A 154 10.66 22.56 21.57
C SER A 154 11.71 21.44 21.51
N ALA A 155 11.74 20.56 22.51
CA ALA A 155 12.62 19.39 22.50
C ALA A 155 12.36 18.42 21.34
N SER A 156 11.17 18.44 20.74
CA SER A 156 10.76 17.47 19.71
C SER A 156 10.60 18.07 18.31
N VAL A 157 10.36 19.38 18.18
CA VAL A 157 10.11 20.02 16.88
C VAL A 157 10.66 21.43 16.83
N LYS A 158 11.15 21.82 15.65
CA LYS A 158 11.58 23.18 15.34
C LYS A 158 11.04 23.61 13.99
N TRP A 159 10.37 24.76 13.92
CA TRP A 159 9.87 25.36 12.68
C TRP A 159 10.60 26.67 12.40
N THR A 160 11.08 26.83 11.17
CA THR A 160 11.91 27.97 10.74
C THR A 160 11.48 28.51 9.38
N VAL A 161 11.76 29.79 9.15
CA VAL A 161 11.66 30.45 7.86
C VAL A 161 13.02 30.97 7.43
N ASN A 162 13.29 30.98 6.12
CA ASN A 162 14.58 31.40 5.56
C ASN A 162 14.67 32.89 5.20
N SER A 163 13.75 33.73 5.68
CA SER A 163 13.69 35.16 5.34
C SER A 163 13.69 36.02 6.60
N PRO A 164 14.53 37.07 6.66
CA PRO A 164 14.49 38.07 7.72
C PRO A 164 13.45 39.17 7.46
N VAL A 165 12.73 39.12 6.33
CA VAL A 165 11.71 40.10 5.92
C VAL A 165 10.33 39.58 6.32
N PHE A 166 9.60 40.37 7.11
CA PHE A 166 8.27 40.08 7.60
C PHE A 166 7.52 41.38 7.97
N ILE A 167 6.20 41.29 8.13
CA ILE A 167 5.36 42.38 8.65
C ILE A 167 4.65 41.91 9.91
N MET A 168 4.72 42.70 10.99
CA MET A 168 4.02 42.43 12.24
C MET A 168 2.70 43.18 12.31
N GLU A 169 1.70 42.53 12.91
CA GLU A 169 0.41 43.12 13.22
C GLU A 169 -0.03 42.69 14.63
N CYS A 170 -0.55 43.64 15.41
CA CYS A 170 -1.15 43.38 16.71
C CYS A 170 -2.62 43.79 16.69
N VAL A 171 -3.53 42.82 16.80
CA VAL A 171 -4.98 43.07 16.83
C VAL A 171 -5.58 42.40 18.06
N ASP A 172 -6.29 43.17 18.90
CA ASP A 172 -6.94 42.69 20.12
C ASP A 172 -6.01 41.89 21.05
N GLY A 173 -4.73 42.29 21.13
CA GLY A 173 -3.71 41.61 21.94
C GLY A 173 -3.22 40.27 21.36
N LYS A 174 -3.55 39.97 20.10
CA LYS A 174 -3.01 38.84 19.34
C LYS A 174 -1.97 39.31 18.33
N ASN A 175 -0.91 38.52 18.20
CA ASN A 175 0.27 38.89 17.44
C ASN A 175 0.36 38.03 16.19
N TYR A 176 0.38 38.69 15.03
CA TYR A 176 0.46 38.08 13.71
C TYR A 176 1.73 38.54 13.00
N ILE A 177 2.34 37.63 12.25
CA ILE A 177 3.54 37.91 11.48
C ILE A 177 3.35 37.38 10.07
N ASP A 178 3.32 38.28 9.10
CA ASP A 178 3.13 37.97 7.69
C ASP A 178 4.46 37.82 6.96
N PHE A 179 4.58 36.74 6.20
CA PHE A 179 5.73 36.42 5.37
C PHE A 179 5.32 36.28 3.90
N LYS A 180 6.21 36.68 2.99
CA LYS A 180 6.00 36.56 1.54
C LYS A 180 7.13 35.80 0.88
N LYS A 181 6.78 34.78 0.09
CA LYS A 181 7.71 33.96 -0.71
C LYS A 181 8.91 33.43 0.10
N VAL A 182 8.63 32.75 1.18
CA VAL A 182 9.62 32.12 2.06
C VAL A 182 9.65 30.61 1.85
N THR A 183 10.70 29.98 2.36
CA THR A 183 10.72 28.56 2.65
C THR A 183 10.35 28.37 4.11
N LEU A 184 9.32 27.56 4.38
CA LEU A 184 9.00 27.07 5.71
C LEU A 184 9.58 25.66 5.89
N THR A 185 10.42 25.47 6.91
CA THR A 185 11.06 24.17 7.20
C THR A 185 10.74 23.73 8.62
N GLY A 186 10.22 22.51 8.77
CA GLY A 186 9.98 21.83 10.04
C GLY A 186 10.99 20.70 10.25
N TYR A 187 11.64 20.67 11.41
CA TYR A 187 12.62 19.65 11.80
C TYR A 187 12.09 18.83 12.96
N SER A 188 12.29 17.51 12.91
CA SER A 188 12.02 16.62 14.04
C SER A 188 12.83 15.33 13.95
N GLN A 189 13.46 14.93 15.06
CA GLN A 189 14.11 13.61 15.23
C GLN A 189 15.01 13.17 14.06
N GLY A 190 15.81 14.09 13.51
CA GLY A 190 16.76 13.82 12.42
C GLY A 190 16.18 13.88 11.00
N ASP A 191 14.87 14.13 10.86
CA ASP A 191 14.18 14.32 9.58
C ASP A 191 13.66 15.76 9.45
N SER A 192 13.28 16.16 8.24
CA SER A 192 12.74 17.48 7.95
C SER A 192 11.66 17.46 6.87
N THR A 193 10.79 18.46 6.92
CA THR A 193 9.79 18.74 5.88
C THR A 193 9.91 20.20 5.46
N ARG A 194 9.65 20.47 4.17
CA ARG A 194 9.91 21.78 3.57
C ARG A 194 8.77 22.16 2.63
N ILE A 195 8.31 23.40 2.77
CA ILE A 195 7.40 24.05 1.81
C ILE A 195 8.13 25.26 1.25
N GLU A 196 8.44 25.20 -0.05
CA GLU A 196 9.15 26.26 -0.77
C GLU A 196 8.17 27.31 -1.31
N ASN A 197 8.65 28.55 -1.50
CA ASN A 197 7.90 29.64 -2.12
C ASN A 197 6.50 29.91 -1.53
N THR A 198 6.32 29.62 -0.24
CA THR A 198 5.06 29.86 0.47
C THR A 198 4.98 31.29 0.99
N SER A 199 3.77 31.83 1.07
CA SER A 199 3.47 33.02 1.87
C SER A 199 2.54 32.60 3.00
N GLY A 200 2.47 33.36 4.08
CA GLY A 200 1.56 32.98 5.16
C GLY A 200 1.63 33.89 6.36
N ARG A 201 0.63 33.70 7.23
CA ARG A 201 0.44 34.42 8.47
C ARG A 201 0.74 33.49 9.64
N TYR A 202 1.71 33.86 10.46
CA TYR A 202 2.06 33.15 11.69
C TYR A 202 1.35 33.79 12.89
N SER A 203 0.53 33.01 13.59
CA SER A 203 -0.08 33.39 14.87
C SER A 203 0.82 32.94 16.03
N VAL A 204 1.47 33.90 16.69
CA VAL A 204 2.48 33.62 17.73
C VAL A 204 1.85 32.94 18.96
N SER A 205 0.68 33.42 19.39
CA SER A 205 -0.02 32.91 20.57
C SER A 205 -0.58 31.50 20.34
N GLU A 206 -1.13 31.25 19.15
CA GLU A 206 -1.71 29.94 18.81
C GLU A 206 -0.66 28.92 18.35
N ASN A 207 0.52 29.37 17.92
CA ASN A 207 1.55 28.55 17.27
C ASN A 207 1.05 27.94 15.96
N LYS A 208 0.33 28.73 15.16
CA LYS A 208 -0.25 28.28 13.90
C LYS A 208 0.32 29.06 12.73
N TRP A 209 0.59 28.36 11.64
CA TRP A 209 0.90 28.95 10.34
C TRP A 209 -0.28 28.78 9.42
N GLU A 210 -0.83 29.88 8.92
CA GLU A 210 -1.85 29.93 7.89
C GLU A 210 -1.15 30.25 6.56
N GLY A 211 -0.91 29.22 5.75
CA GLY A 211 -0.19 29.33 4.49
C GLY A 211 -1.11 29.64 3.31
N ASP A 212 -0.63 30.50 2.42
CA ASP A 212 -1.14 30.77 1.08
C ASP A 212 -0.05 30.40 0.07
N LYS A 213 -0.36 29.39 -0.75
CA LYS A 213 0.51 28.80 -1.76
C LYS A 213 1.74 28.13 -1.18
N GLY A 214 2.38 27.32 -2.02
CA GLY A 214 3.65 26.69 -1.72
C GLY A 214 3.95 25.58 -2.69
N LEU A 215 5.22 25.22 -2.80
CA LEU A 215 5.68 24.06 -3.54
C LEU A 215 6.18 23.02 -2.53
N PHE A 216 5.68 21.80 -2.65
CA PHE A 216 6.08 20.67 -1.84
C PHE A 216 6.61 19.53 -2.73
N THR A 217 7.79 18.98 -2.42
CA THR A 217 8.47 17.97 -3.26
C THR A 217 8.56 16.62 -2.54
N TRP A 218 8.72 15.55 -3.31
CA TRP A 218 8.89 14.18 -2.79
C TRP A 218 10.37 13.76 -2.64
N GLU A 219 11.32 14.71 -2.65
CA GLU A 219 12.77 14.44 -2.64
C GLU A 219 13.21 13.60 -1.42
N ARG A 220 12.51 13.71 -0.28
CA ARG A 220 12.71 12.88 0.91
C ARG A 220 12.57 11.37 0.64
N THR A 221 11.86 11.01 -0.42
CA THR A 221 11.63 9.63 -0.87
C THR A 221 12.47 9.25 -2.09
N GLN A 222 13.53 10.04 -2.40
CA GLN A 222 14.43 9.89 -3.54
C GLN A 222 13.78 10.09 -4.93
N LEU A 223 12.59 10.69 -4.98
CA LEU A 223 11.95 11.07 -6.23
C LEU A 223 12.40 12.45 -6.68
N SER A 224 12.63 12.61 -7.99
CA SER A 224 13.04 13.89 -8.58
C SER A 224 11.97 14.96 -8.42
N ARG A 225 12.39 16.17 -7.97
CA ARG A 225 11.52 17.34 -7.83
C ARG A 225 10.82 17.77 -9.11
N ASP A 226 11.42 17.50 -10.28
CA ASP A 226 10.85 17.91 -11.57
C ASP A 226 9.77 16.92 -12.05
N LYS A 227 9.72 15.73 -11.45
CA LYS A 227 8.78 14.66 -11.76
C LYS A 227 7.60 14.59 -10.78
N VAL A 228 7.85 14.75 -9.48
CA VAL A 228 6.85 14.57 -8.43
C VAL A 228 6.83 15.73 -7.44
N TYR A 229 5.76 16.52 -7.47
CA TYR A 229 5.58 17.70 -6.62
C TYR A 229 4.10 18.06 -6.46
N ALA A 230 3.79 18.89 -5.45
CA ALA A 230 2.46 19.46 -5.24
C ALA A 230 2.55 20.99 -5.12
N GLU A 231 1.61 21.67 -5.75
CA GLU A 231 1.34 23.09 -5.54
C GLU A 231 0.20 23.20 -4.53
N LEU A 232 0.49 23.84 -3.40
CA LEU A 232 -0.44 24.02 -2.30
C LEU A 232 -1.30 25.25 -2.56
N SER A 233 -2.52 25.25 -2.03
CA SER A 233 -3.39 26.42 -1.98
C SER A 233 -3.38 26.99 -0.56
N ASN A 234 -4.52 26.98 0.15
CA ASN A 234 -4.59 27.40 1.54
C ASN A 234 -4.41 26.19 2.46
N TYR A 235 -3.57 26.32 3.49
CA TYR A 235 -3.33 25.24 4.45
C TYR A 235 -2.98 25.77 5.83
N ILE A 236 -3.13 24.93 6.85
CA ILE A 236 -2.84 25.29 8.24
C ILE A 236 -1.88 24.27 8.83
N ILE A 237 -0.85 24.76 9.52
CA ILE A 237 0.10 23.94 10.28
C ILE A 237 0.04 24.35 11.76
N ASP A 238 -0.19 23.38 12.64
CA ASP A 238 0.10 23.54 14.07
C ASP A 238 1.60 23.30 14.28
N LEU A 239 2.34 24.36 14.59
CA LEU A 239 3.80 24.33 14.73
C LEU A 239 4.25 23.53 15.95
N LYS A 240 3.34 23.14 16.86
CA LYS A 240 3.66 22.22 17.97
C LYS A 240 3.80 20.77 17.50
N GLY A 241 3.30 20.46 16.31
CA GLY A 241 3.31 19.12 15.73
C GLY A 241 4.28 18.97 14.56
N THR A 242 4.43 17.73 14.13
CA THR A 242 5.26 17.32 12.98
C THR A 242 4.45 16.85 11.78
N GLN A 243 3.12 17.04 11.85
CA GLN A 243 2.18 16.62 10.82
C GLN A 243 1.35 17.80 10.36
N PHE A 244 1.02 17.83 9.08
CA PHE A 244 0.07 18.77 8.52
C PHE A 244 -0.70 18.14 7.36
N LYS A 245 -1.83 18.76 7.04
CA LYS A 245 -2.67 18.40 5.91
C LYS A 245 -2.94 19.65 5.08
N ALA A 246 -2.72 19.56 3.78
CA ALA A 246 -3.11 20.57 2.81
C ALA A 246 -4.20 19.98 1.92
N ASP A 247 -5.37 20.60 1.95
CA ASP A 247 -6.52 20.21 1.14
C ASP A 247 -6.46 20.93 -0.21
N SER A 248 -7.08 20.36 -1.25
CA SER A 248 -7.15 20.96 -2.58
C SER A 248 -5.79 21.38 -3.15
N VAL A 249 -4.82 20.46 -3.13
CA VAL A 249 -3.51 20.65 -3.78
C VAL A 249 -3.56 20.22 -5.24
N LEU A 250 -2.79 20.88 -6.09
CA LEU A 250 -2.50 20.41 -7.45
C LEU A 250 -1.27 19.53 -7.39
N PHE A 251 -1.46 18.22 -7.54
CA PHE A 251 -0.39 17.24 -7.49
C PHE A 251 0.05 16.83 -8.90
N TYR A 252 1.36 16.85 -9.13
CA TYR A 252 1.99 16.51 -10.39
C TYR A 252 2.81 15.25 -10.20
N ASN A 253 2.54 14.23 -11.00
CA ASN A 253 3.38 13.05 -11.11
C ASN A 253 3.59 12.71 -12.58
N LYS A 254 4.65 13.25 -13.16
CA LYS A 254 4.96 13.15 -14.59
C LYS A 254 5.35 11.75 -15.05
N ASN A 255 5.55 10.81 -14.12
CA ASN A 255 5.74 9.40 -14.47
C ASN A 255 4.43 8.75 -14.92
N PHE A 256 3.27 9.30 -14.52
CA PHE A 256 1.95 8.69 -14.77
C PHE A 256 0.95 9.62 -15.46
N PHE A 257 1.06 10.94 -15.25
CA PHE A 257 0.11 11.92 -15.79
C PHE A 257 0.83 13.05 -16.51
N ASN A 258 0.27 13.50 -17.62
CA ASN A 258 0.68 14.73 -18.32
C ASN A 258 -0.11 15.98 -17.83
N TYR A 259 -1.02 15.82 -16.88
CA TYR A 259 -1.80 16.88 -16.23
C TYR A 259 -1.74 16.73 -14.69
N PRO A 260 -1.94 17.83 -13.93
CA PRO A 260 -2.05 17.74 -12.47
C PRO A 260 -3.38 17.14 -12.03
N ILE A 261 -3.36 16.40 -10.93
CA ILE A 261 -4.54 15.87 -10.27
C ILE A 261 -4.79 16.58 -8.94
N ILE A 262 -6.06 16.83 -8.63
CA ILE A 262 -6.45 17.53 -7.41
C ILE A 262 -6.74 16.53 -6.27
N GLY A 263 -6.29 16.87 -5.06
CA GLY A 263 -6.50 16.02 -3.91
C GLY A 263 -5.97 16.59 -2.60
N VAL A 264 -5.67 15.69 -1.67
CA VAL A 264 -5.22 16.00 -0.33
C VAL A 264 -3.78 15.56 -0.13
N LEU A 265 -2.92 16.48 0.28
CA LEU A 265 -1.58 16.17 0.79
C LEU A 265 -1.65 15.99 2.30
N THR A 266 -1.15 14.87 2.81
CA THR A 266 -0.90 14.67 4.24
C THR A 266 0.58 14.41 4.44
N GLU A 267 1.22 15.20 5.29
CA GLU A 267 2.63 15.06 5.61
C GLU A 267 2.84 14.77 7.09
N LYS A 268 3.86 13.94 7.35
CA LYS A 268 4.30 13.63 8.71
C LYS A 268 5.81 13.37 8.70
N VAL A 269 6.53 14.12 9.55
CA VAL A 269 7.94 13.87 9.86
C VAL A 269 8.01 12.76 10.92
N LEU A 270 8.81 11.75 10.64
CA LEU A 270 8.98 10.53 11.46
C LEU A 270 10.47 10.27 11.66
N ALA A 271 10.86 9.79 12.85
CA ALA A 271 12.24 9.38 13.10
C ALA A 271 12.66 8.19 12.23
N GLU A 272 13.93 8.18 11.81
CA GLU A 272 14.63 7.00 11.27
C GLU A 272 13.97 6.33 10.05
N VAL A 273 13.24 7.08 9.24
CA VAL A 273 12.57 6.54 8.04
C VAL A 273 13.55 6.47 6.86
N LYS A 274 13.67 5.29 6.25
CA LYS A 274 14.36 5.11 4.97
C LYS A 274 13.41 5.41 3.81
N ALA A 275 13.94 5.92 2.70
CA ALA A 275 13.14 6.29 1.53
C ALA A 275 12.29 5.12 0.99
N GLU A 276 12.78 3.89 1.07
CA GLU A 276 12.11 2.70 0.53
C GLU A 276 10.91 2.25 1.39
N THR A 277 10.97 2.52 2.69
CA THR A 277 9.93 2.16 3.68
C THR A 277 9.04 3.34 4.06
N ALA A 278 9.39 4.55 3.61
CA ALA A 278 8.60 5.75 3.83
C ALA A 278 7.13 5.55 3.41
N THR A 279 6.23 6.02 4.27
CA THR A 279 4.78 6.03 4.02
C THR A 279 4.23 7.46 3.95
N TYR A 280 5.08 8.45 4.15
CA TYR A 280 4.81 9.88 3.98
C TYR A 280 5.92 10.48 3.10
N PRO A 281 5.64 11.55 2.34
CA PRO A 281 4.36 12.23 2.22
C PRO A 281 3.26 11.36 1.56
N ARG A 282 2.01 11.68 1.84
CA ARG A 282 0.84 11.02 1.26
C ARG A 282 0.04 11.97 0.40
N PHE A 283 -0.43 11.49 -0.73
CA PHE A 283 -1.39 12.20 -1.57
C PHE A 283 -2.60 11.31 -1.85
N ASP A 284 -3.81 11.82 -1.66
CA ASP A 284 -5.06 11.13 -1.99
C ASP A 284 -5.86 11.97 -2.99
N SER A 285 -6.08 11.45 -4.19
CA SER A 285 -6.91 12.10 -5.22
C SER A 285 -8.38 12.19 -4.79
N TYR A 286 -9.07 13.27 -5.15
CA TYR A 286 -10.53 13.33 -4.99
C TYR A 286 -11.29 12.50 -6.02
N LEU A 287 -10.77 12.40 -7.24
CA LEU A 287 -11.37 11.57 -8.27
C LEU A 287 -11.17 10.10 -7.90
N GLN A 288 -12.28 9.36 -7.95
CA GLN A 288 -12.31 7.93 -7.65
C GLN A 288 -11.69 7.07 -8.75
N TYR A 289 -11.63 7.59 -9.98
CA TYR A 289 -11.11 6.86 -11.14
C TYR A 289 -10.27 7.79 -12.01
N HIS A 290 -9.07 7.34 -12.31
CA HIS A 290 -8.18 7.88 -13.32
C HIS A 290 -7.87 6.78 -14.32
N GLU A 291 -7.89 7.14 -15.60
CA GLU A 291 -7.38 6.30 -16.66
C GLU A 291 -5.91 6.69 -16.92
N ILE A 292 -5.02 5.70 -16.82
CA ILE A 292 -3.60 5.84 -17.10
C ILE A 292 -3.29 4.90 -18.25
N ILE A 293 -3.29 5.44 -19.46
CA ILE A 293 -2.91 4.70 -20.67
C ILE A 293 -1.39 4.55 -20.68
N GLY A 294 -0.92 3.32 -20.86
CA GLY A 294 0.50 3.00 -20.83
C GLY A 294 1.14 3.22 -19.46
N LEU A 295 0.47 2.81 -18.37
CA LEU A 295 1.05 2.75 -17.02
C LEU A 295 2.44 2.08 -17.07
N PHE A 296 2.50 0.99 -17.83
CA PHE A 296 3.72 0.44 -18.40
C PHE A 296 3.45 0.19 -19.89
N PRO A 297 4.48 -0.07 -20.71
CA PRO A 297 4.25 -0.45 -22.10
C PRO A 297 3.26 -1.62 -22.21
N ASP A 298 2.22 -1.42 -23.02
CA ASP A 298 1.12 -2.38 -23.25
C ASP A 298 0.23 -2.69 -22.04
N ILE A 299 0.32 -1.90 -20.95
CA ILE A 299 -0.47 -2.08 -19.74
C ILE A 299 -1.15 -0.76 -19.38
N ASP A 300 -2.48 -0.74 -19.48
CA ASP A 300 -3.30 0.37 -19.02
C ASP A 300 -3.83 0.13 -17.62
N TYR A 301 -4.05 1.20 -16.88
CA TYR A 301 -4.64 1.17 -15.55
C TYR A 301 -5.88 2.05 -15.45
N ASN A 302 -6.88 1.57 -14.72
CA ASN A 302 -8.05 2.35 -14.37
C ASN A 302 -8.40 2.16 -12.89
N GLY A 303 -8.51 3.25 -12.15
CA GLY A 303 -8.89 3.23 -10.74
C GLY A 303 -8.48 4.48 -9.99
N GLY A 304 -8.72 4.49 -8.68
CA GLY A 304 -8.36 5.58 -7.79
C GLY A 304 -6.85 5.70 -7.63
N PHE A 305 -6.35 6.91 -7.50
CA PHE A 305 -4.92 7.17 -7.39
C PHE A 305 -4.60 7.78 -6.03
N SER A 306 -3.73 7.12 -5.27
CA SER A 306 -3.07 7.73 -4.13
C SER A 306 -1.58 7.41 -4.12
N MET A 307 -0.82 8.16 -3.34
CA MET A 307 0.62 7.99 -3.21
C MET A 307 0.99 7.95 -1.74
N GLN A 308 1.84 6.99 -1.35
CA GLN A 308 2.34 6.81 0.01
C GLN A 308 3.86 6.67 -0.03
N GLY A 309 4.57 7.72 0.39
CA GLY A 309 6.01 7.82 0.15
C GLY A 309 6.29 7.76 -1.35
N SER A 310 7.13 6.82 -1.80
CA SER A 310 7.42 6.58 -3.23
C SER A 310 6.47 5.60 -3.92
N ARG A 311 5.51 4.99 -3.20
CA ARG A 311 4.58 3.99 -3.75
C ARG A 311 3.31 4.65 -4.25
N VAL A 312 2.89 4.30 -5.45
CA VAL A 312 1.53 4.60 -5.93
C VAL A 312 0.61 3.46 -5.51
N ILE A 313 -0.56 3.81 -5.00
CA ILE A 313 -1.62 2.89 -4.63
C ILE A 313 -2.78 3.15 -5.59
N GLY A 314 -2.97 2.21 -6.51
CA GLY A 314 -4.17 2.12 -7.32
C GLY A 314 -5.28 1.48 -6.50
N SER A 315 -6.43 2.13 -6.31
CA SER A 315 -7.51 1.62 -5.47
C SER A 315 -8.86 1.54 -6.18
N GLY A 316 -9.59 0.48 -5.91
CA GLY A 316 -10.99 0.30 -6.31
C GLY A 316 -11.94 0.57 -5.15
N THR A 317 -13.22 0.74 -5.47
CA THR A 317 -14.31 0.79 -4.47
C THR A 317 -14.97 -0.58 -4.34
N SER A 318 -15.83 -0.75 -3.32
CA SER A 318 -16.64 -1.98 -3.18
C SER A 318 -17.67 -2.16 -4.31
N LYS A 319 -18.00 -1.09 -5.05
CA LYS A 319 -18.95 -1.10 -6.18
C LYS A 319 -18.25 -1.40 -7.50
N GLN A 320 -17.04 -0.87 -7.68
CA GLN A 320 -16.24 -1.05 -8.88
C GLN A 320 -14.76 -1.12 -8.49
N GLU A 321 -14.14 -2.24 -8.80
CA GLU A 321 -12.73 -2.48 -8.55
C GLU A 321 -11.85 -1.65 -9.50
N ALA A 322 -10.59 -1.44 -9.13
CA ALA A 322 -9.60 -0.99 -10.09
C ALA A 322 -9.27 -2.14 -11.04
N TYR A 323 -8.81 -1.82 -12.24
CA TYR A 323 -8.41 -2.84 -13.20
C TYR A 323 -7.20 -2.45 -14.04
N LEU A 324 -6.55 -3.48 -14.58
CA LEU A 324 -5.52 -3.39 -15.61
C LEU A 324 -6.03 -4.04 -16.88
N ASN A 325 -5.76 -3.40 -18.01
CA ASN A 325 -5.89 -4.01 -19.32
C ASN A 325 -4.49 -4.25 -19.88
N VAL A 326 -4.19 -5.50 -20.21
CA VAL A 326 -2.90 -5.87 -20.82
C VAL A 326 -3.14 -6.19 -22.28
N TRP A 327 -2.48 -5.42 -23.13
CA TRP A 327 -2.60 -5.48 -24.57
C TRP A 327 -1.49 -6.34 -25.18
N ARG A 328 -1.81 -6.95 -26.31
CA ARG A 328 -0.83 -7.62 -27.16
C ARG A 328 -1.14 -7.25 -28.60
N HIS A 329 -0.28 -6.44 -29.19
CA HIS A 329 -0.61 -5.68 -30.40
C HIS A 329 -1.89 -4.86 -30.16
N ASP A 330 -2.88 -4.91 -31.05
CA ASP A 330 -4.13 -4.14 -30.95
C ASP A 330 -5.28 -4.91 -30.27
N SER A 331 -4.97 -6.01 -29.57
CA SER A 331 -5.98 -6.88 -28.94
C SER A 331 -5.80 -6.98 -27.42
N LEU A 332 -6.92 -6.94 -26.69
CA LEU A 332 -6.94 -7.13 -25.25
C LEU A 332 -6.65 -8.61 -24.93
N LEU A 333 -5.50 -8.87 -24.31
CA LEU A 333 -5.10 -10.23 -23.93
C LEU A 333 -5.58 -10.56 -22.52
N MET A 334 -5.44 -9.62 -21.57
CA MET A 334 -5.80 -9.87 -20.17
C MET A 334 -6.55 -8.70 -19.55
N HIS A 335 -7.52 -9.06 -18.71
CA HIS A 335 -8.19 -8.13 -17.81
C HIS A 335 -7.95 -8.58 -16.37
N ILE A 336 -7.38 -7.71 -15.55
CA ILE A 336 -7.01 -7.99 -14.17
C ILE A 336 -7.74 -7.01 -13.26
N THR A 337 -8.58 -7.47 -12.34
CA THR A 337 -9.30 -6.60 -11.39
C THR A 337 -8.82 -6.82 -9.97
N SER A 338 -8.76 -5.74 -9.19
CA SER A 338 -8.45 -5.83 -7.75
C SER A 338 -8.90 -4.57 -7.02
N ARG A 339 -9.10 -4.70 -5.71
CA ARG A 339 -9.28 -3.54 -4.82
C ARG A 339 -8.03 -2.69 -4.70
N VAL A 340 -6.84 -3.29 -4.78
CA VAL A 340 -5.59 -2.59 -4.55
C VAL A 340 -4.50 -3.08 -5.51
N PHE A 341 -3.88 -2.14 -6.21
CA PHE A 341 -2.63 -2.32 -6.93
C PHE A 341 -1.56 -1.46 -6.27
N SER A 342 -0.46 -2.07 -5.85
CA SER A 342 0.74 -1.38 -5.38
C SER A 342 1.68 -1.22 -6.56
N ILE A 343 1.86 0.02 -7.01
CA ILE A 343 2.59 0.39 -8.21
C ILE A 343 3.87 1.16 -7.82
N ARG A 344 4.98 0.74 -8.41
CA ARG A 344 6.28 1.42 -8.34
C ARG A 344 6.82 1.56 -9.78
N GLU A 345 7.89 2.32 -9.96
CA GLU A 345 8.51 2.51 -11.29
C GLU A 345 9.02 1.20 -11.90
N ASP A 346 9.41 0.22 -11.07
CA ASP A 346 10.00 -1.05 -11.52
C ASP A 346 9.04 -2.25 -11.49
N ARG A 347 7.88 -2.12 -10.83
CA ARG A 347 6.99 -3.26 -10.59
C ARG A 347 5.56 -2.86 -10.25
N LEU A 348 4.65 -3.81 -10.45
CA LEU A 348 3.28 -3.77 -9.96
C LEU A 348 2.96 -5.05 -9.19
N VAL A 349 2.24 -4.91 -8.08
CA VAL A 349 1.82 -6.05 -7.24
C VAL A 349 0.37 -5.88 -6.82
N SER A 350 -0.38 -6.97 -6.82
CA SER A 350 -1.72 -7.05 -6.25
C SER A 350 -1.95 -8.40 -5.58
N GLU A 351 -2.69 -8.39 -4.48
CA GLU A 351 -3.16 -9.60 -3.81
C GLU A 351 -4.65 -9.79 -4.10
N LYS A 352 -5.09 -11.05 -4.20
CA LYS A 352 -6.50 -11.42 -4.45
C LYS A 352 -7.08 -10.80 -5.73
N ALA A 353 -6.27 -10.61 -6.76
CA ALA A 353 -6.73 -10.06 -8.03
C ALA A 353 -7.45 -11.13 -8.86
N SER A 354 -8.58 -10.76 -9.46
CA SER A 354 -9.23 -11.57 -10.48
C SER A 354 -8.49 -11.42 -11.81
N VAL A 355 -8.28 -12.51 -12.53
CA VAL A 355 -7.52 -12.52 -13.79
C VAL A 355 -8.33 -13.29 -14.84
N ALA A 356 -8.56 -12.64 -15.99
CA ALA A 356 -9.08 -13.26 -17.19
C ALA A 356 -8.07 -13.11 -18.33
N ILE A 357 -7.65 -14.23 -18.93
CA ILE A 357 -6.78 -14.29 -20.11
C ILE A 357 -7.65 -14.73 -21.28
N TYR A 358 -7.82 -13.87 -22.28
CA TYR A 358 -8.78 -14.07 -23.36
C TYR A 358 -8.18 -14.77 -24.58
N TYR A 359 -9.02 -15.55 -25.26
CA TYR A 359 -8.76 -16.08 -26.59
C TYR A 359 -10.09 -16.29 -27.32
N ALA A 360 -10.35 -15.48 -28.36
CA ALA A 360 -11.66 -15.38 -29.01
C ALA A 360 -12.78 -15.17 -27.97
N ASP A 361 -13.80 -16.03 -27.94
CA ASP A 361 -14.91 -15.99 -26.98
C ASP A 361 -14.63 -16.78 -25.69
N ASP A 362 -13.45 -17.40 -25.58
CA ASP A 362 -13.02 -18.21 -24.45
C ASP A 362 -11.99 -17.47 -23.58
N SER A 363 -11.71 -18.03 -22.41
CA SER A 363 -10.73 -17.53 -21.44
C SER A 363 -10.17 -18.60 -20.51
N ILE A 364 -8.99 -18.30 -19.96
CA ILE A 364 -8.49 -18.85 -18.70
C ILE A 364 -8.82 -17.83 -17.60
N TYR A 365 -9.60 -18.23 -16.61
CA TYR A 365 -10.09 -17.36 -15.55
C TYR A 365 -9.70 -17.85 -14.16
N HIS A 366 -9.34 -16.94 -13.26
CA HIS A 366 -9.18 -17.21 -11.83
C HIS A 366 -9.61 -16.01 -10.98
N PRO A 367 -10.44 -16.19 -9.94
CA PRO A 367 -11.07 -15.08 -9.21
C PRO A 367 -10.19 -14.41 -8.15
N GLY A 368 -9.03 -14.97 -7.79
CA GLY A 368 -8.16 -14.37 -6.77
C GLY A 368 -6.73 -14.93 -6.77
N LEU A 369 -5.81 -14.20 -7.39
CA LEU A 369 -4.39 -14.51 -7.50
C LEU A 369 -3.53 -13.44 -6.86
N ASN A 370 -2.32 -13.83 -6.45
CA ASN A 370 -1.23 -12.90 -6.23
C ASN A 370 -0.62 -12.58 -7.59
N VAL A 371 -0.81 -11.34 -8.03
CA VAL A 371 -0.33 -10.84 -9.32
C VAL A 371 0.90 -9.99 -9.10
N ARG A 372 1.94 -10.27 -9.87
CA ARG A 372 3.14 -9.44 -9.92
C ARG A 372 3.53 -9.20 -11.37
N TYR A 373 3.86 -7.96 -11.68
CA TYR A 373 4.50 -7.56 -12.92
C TYR A 373 5.85 -6.93 -12.60
N LEU A 374 6.90 -7.36 -13.29
CA LEU A 374 8.22 -6.76 -13.22
C LEU A 374 8.52 -6.05 -14.54
N HIS A 375 8.76 -4.75 -14.47
CA HIS A 375 8.87 -3.90 -15.66
C HIS A 375 10.14 -4.17 -16.46
N ASN A 376 11.29 -4.36 -15.79
CA ASN A 376 12.57 -4.59 -16.45
C ASN A 376 12.60 -5.93 -17.21
N GLU A 377 11.98 -6.95 -16.65
CA GLU A 377 11.88 -8.30 -17.22
C GLU A 377 10.69 -8.45 -18.17
N ARG A 378 9.77 -7.47 -18.21
CA ARG A 378 8.46 -7.54 -18.87
C ARG A 378 7.75 -8.86 -18.55
N GLU A 379 7.72 -9.23 -17.27
CA GLU A 379 7.24 -10.54 -16.81
C GLU A 379 6.07 -10.42 -15.84
N PHE A 380 4.97 -11.10 -16.16
CA PHE A 380 3.85 -11.36 -15.26
C PHE A 380 4.03 -12.69 -14.53
N SER A 381 3.70 -12.69 -13.24
CA SER A 381 3.52 -13.88 -12.40
C SER A 381 2.10 -13.87 -11.81
N PHE A 382 1.36 -14.94 -12.04
CA PHE A 382 0.00 -15.15 -11.56
C PHE A 382 -0.03 -16.36 -10.63
N ILE A 383 0.07 -16.14 -9.32
CA ILE A 383 0.37 -17.20 -8.35
C ILE A 383 -0.83 -17.43 -7.43
N ARG A 384 -1.21 -18.70 -7.28
CA ARG A 384 -2.20 -19.13 -6.28
C ARG A 384 -1.57 -19.12 -4.89
N ASP A 385 -2.31 -18.65 -3.90
CA ASP A 385 -1.87 -18.68 -2.50
C ASP A 385 -2.01 -20.10 -1.95
N VAL A 386 -0.93 -20.88 -2.03
CA VAL A 386 -0.88 -22.30 -1.64
C VAL A 386 -0.98 -22.49 -0.11
N ILE A 387 -0.66 -21.46 0.69
CA ILE A 387 -0.71 -21.53 2.16
C ILE A 387 -2.16 -21.66 2.65
N ASN A 388 -3.12 -21.15 1.87
CA ASN A 388 -4.56 -21.24 2.12
C ASN A 388 -5.20 -22.24 1.14
N SER A 389 -5.14 -23.55 1.45
CA SER A 389 -5.45 -24.71 0.58
C SER A 389 -6.84 -24.80 -0.10
N ASN A 390 -7.67 -23.76 -0.03
CA ASN A 390 -9.04 -23.71 -0.51
C ASN A 390 -9.22 -22.87 -1.80
N GLN A 391 -8.14 -22.63 -2.54
CA GLN A 391 -8.21 -21.83 -3.77
C GLN A 391 -8.81 -22.61 -4.95
N PRO A 392 -9.66 -21.96 -5.77
CA PRO A 392 -10.23 -22.57 -6.96
C PRO A 392 -9.16 -22.95 -7.99
N PRO A 393 -9.49 -23.79 -8.99
CA PRO A 393 -8.64 -23.99 -10.16
C PRO A 393 -8.62 -22.75 -11.06
N PHE A 394 -7.71 -22.74 -12.02
CA PHE A 394 -7.87 -21.91 -13.21
C PHE A 394 -8.92 -22.55 -14.11
N TYR A 395 -10.00 -21.84 -14.38
CA TYR A 395 -11.08 -22.31 -15.25
C TYR A 395 -10.72 -22.04 -16.72
N ASN A 396 -10.53 -23.09 -17.51
CA ASN A 396 -10.19 -22.97 -18.93
C ASN A 396 -11.40 -23.33 -19.79
N THR A 397 -12.03 -22.33 -20.40
CA THR A 397 -13.26 -22.51 -21.21
C THR A 397 -12.97 -23.08 -22.59
N TYR A 398 -11.86 -22.69 -23.22
CA TYR A 398 -11.45 -23.20 -24.53
C TYR A 398 -11.20 -24.71 -24.53
N HIS A 399 -10.42 -25.17 -23.56
CA HIS A 399 -10.11 -26.60 -23.42
C HIS A 399 -11.19 -27.35 -22.65
N LYS A 400 -12.12 -26.66 -21.97
CA LYS A 400 -13.11 -27.26 -21.04
C LYS A 400 -12.47 -28.13 -19.95
N VAL A 401 -11.42 -27.59 -19.33
CA VAL A 401 -10.73 -28.21 -18.19
C VAL A 401 -10.57 -27.22 -17.04
N ASP A 402 -10.52 -27.78 -15.83
CA ASP A 402 -10.10 -27.08 -14.62
C ASP A 402 -8.62 -27.41 -14.39
N MET A 403 -7.77 -26.37 -14.29
CA MET A 403 -6.32 -26.52 -14.17
C MET A 403 -5.87 -26.21 -12.74
N TYR A 404 -5.22 -27.19 -12.13
CA TYR A 404 -4.69 -27.16 -10.77
C TYR A 404 -3.16 -27.08 -10.83
N CYS A 405 -2.63 -25.97 -11.31
CA CYS A 405 -1.21 -25.61 -11.22
C CYS A 405 -1.01 -24.53 -10.16
N GLU A 406 0.22 -24.29 -9.71
CA GLU A 406 0.52 -23.26 -8.70
C GLU A 406 0.49 -21.85 -9.28
N GLY A 407 1.02 -21.65 -10.48
CA GLY A 407 0.98 -20.36 -11.14
C GLY A 407 1.16 -20.40 -12.65
N ILE A 408 0.77 -19.29 -13.28
CA ILE A 408 1.00 -18.98 -14.69
C ILE A 408 2.03 -17.85 -14.76
N PHE A 409 3.04 -18.01 -15.61
CA PHE A 409 4.12 -17.04 -15.81
C PHE A 409 4.19 -16.66 -17.28
N TRP A 410 4.33 -15.36 -17.56
CA TRP A 410 4.37 -14.88 -18.94
C TRP A 410 5.36 -13.74 -19.08
N LYS A 411 6.37 -13.93 -19.94
CA LYS A 411 7.18 -12.85 -20.47
C LYS A 411 6.45 -12.26 -21.67
N MET A 412 6.15 -10.97 -21.64
CA MET A 412 5.26 -10.33 -22.60
C MET A 412 5.73 -10.45 -24.06
N ASP A 413 7.05 -10.60 -24.25
CA ASP A 413 7.67 -10.73 -25.56
C ASP A 413 7.65 -12.18 -26.10
N GLU A 414 7.26 -13.16 -25.27
CA GLU A 414 7.13 -14.56 -25.68
C GLU A 414 5.71 -14.90 -26.15
N GLN A 415 5.63 -15.85 -27.09
CA GLN A 415 4.36 -16.36 -27.62
C GLN A 415 3.73 -17.47 -26.77
N LYS A 416 4.25 -17.72 -25.57
CA LYS A 416 3.80 -18.81 -24.71
C LYS A 416 3.74 -18.38 -23.24
N MET A 417 2.78 -18.92 -22.50
CA MET A 417 2.73 -18.83 -21.03
C MET A 417 3.14 -20.15 -20.42
N GLU A 418 3.84 -20.11 -19.29
CA GLU A 418 4.33 -21.30 -18.58
C GLU A 418 3.46 -21.59 -17.35
N LEU A 419 2.96 -22.82 -17.23
CA LEU A 419 2.28 -23.31 -16.03
C LEU A 419 3.29 -24.11 -15.22
N LYS A 420 3.65 -23.60 -14.04
CA LYS A 420 4.68 -24.22 -13.19
C LYS A 420 4.53 -23.85 -11.72
N GLN A 421 5.28 -24.55 -10.88
CA GLN A 421 5.49 -24.21 -9.48
C GLN A 421 6.41 -22.99 -9.32
N THR A 422 6.17 -22.14 -8.32
CA THR A 422 7.11 -21.08 -7.95
C THR A 422 8.42 -21.73 -7.50
N MET A 423 9.57 -21.15 -7.89
CA MET A 423 10.87 -21.71 -7.55
C MET A 423 11.03 -21.89 -6.03
N GLY A 424 11.14 -23.14 -5.58
CA GLY A 424 11.38 -23.55 -4.20
C GLY A 424 12.48 -24.60 -4.12
N LEU A 425 12.53 -25.37 -3.02
CA LEU A 425 13.53 -26.45 -2.84
C LEU A 425 13.34 -27.62 -3.83
N SER A 426 12.12 -27.82 -4.34
CA SER A 426 11.82 -28.84 -5.35
C SER A 426 12.18 -28.35 -6.76
N LYS A 427 12.77 -29.24 -7.56
CA LYS A 427 13.07 -28.99 -8.99
C LYS A 427 11.88 -29.31 -9.92
N GLU A 428 10.87 -30.01 -9.42
CA GLU A 428 9.68 -30.43 -10.17
C GLU A 428 8.41 -30.00 -9.43
N GLY A 429 7.42 -29.53 -10.20
CA GLY A 429 6.09 -29.20 -9.71
C GLY A 429 5.05 -30.21 -10.16
N GLU A 430 3.99 -30.39 -9.38
CA GLU A 430 2.84 -31.21 -9.71
C GLU A 430 1.65 -30.34 -10.14
N ALA A 431 1.00 -30.71 -11.24
CA ALA A 431 -0.24 -30.09 -11.69
C ALA A 431 -1.26 -31.13 -12.14
N PHE A 432 -2.54 -30.77 -12.06
CA PHE A 432 -3.64 -31.58 -12.59
C PHE A 432 -4.47 -30.80 -13.61
N PHE A 433 -4.86 -31.46 -14.69
CA PHE A 433 -5.77 -30.93 -15.71
C PHE A 433 -6.98 -31.85 -15.77
N GLU A 434 -8.12 -31.36 -15.31
CA GLU A 434 -9.30 -32.17 -15.06
C GLU A 434 -10.44 -31.75 -15.99
N SER A 435 -11.07 -32.70 -16.68
CA SER A 435 -12.24 -32.40 -17.50
C SER A 435 -13.34 -31.74 -16.68
N ARG A 436 -14.07 -30.80 -17.28
CA ARG A 436 -15.29 -30.25 -16.67
C ARG A 436 -16.36 -31.31 -16.39
N ASP A 437 -16.39 -32.38 -17.18
CA ASP A 437 -17.32 -33.50 -17.06
C ASP A 437 -16.75 -34.65 -16.20
N TYR A 438 -15.60 -34.42 -15.53
CA TYR A 438 -14.96 -35.41 -14.66
C TYR A 438 -15.82 -35.74 -13.44
N PHE A 439 -16.00 -37.04 -13.20
CA PHE A 439 -16.62 -37.57 -11.98
C PHE A 439 -15.78 -38.70 -11.39
N SER A 440 -15.71 -38.73 -10.05
CA SER A 440 -15.09 -39.82 -9.30
C SER A 440 -15.97 -40.19 -8.12
N GLU A 441 -16.46 -41.43 -8.11
CA GLU A 441 -17.26 -41.94 -7.00
C GLU A 441 -16.48 -41.92 -5.67
N LEU A 442 -15.19 -42.26 -5.71
CA LEU A 442 -14.32 -42.19 -4.54
C LEU A 442 -14.22 -40.76 -3.99
N ARG A 443 -14.07 -39.75 -4.86
CA ARG A 443 -14.04 -38.33 -4.45
C ARG A 443 -15.39 -37.90 -3.87
N TYR A 444 -16.49 -38.31 -4.50
CA TYR A 444 -17.84 -38.02 -4.03
C TYR A 444 -18.05 -38.56 -2.61
N HIS A 445 -17.73 -39.84 -2.36
CA HIS A 445 -17.84 -40.41 -1.01
C HIS A 445 -16.91 -39.76 0.00
N ARG A 446 -15.68 -39.39 -0.40
CA ARG A 446 -14.74 -38.64 0.48
C ARG A 446 -15.26 -37.27 0.87
N LEU A 447 -15.98 -36.58 -0.02
CA LEU A 447 -16.61 -35.29 0.28
C LEU A 447 -17.74 -35.42 1.31
N GLN A 448 -18.44 -36.54 1.35
CA GLN A 448 -19.45 -36.81 2.38
C GLN A 448 -18.81 -37.05 3.75
N GLY A 449 -17.70 -37.77 3.82
CA GLY A 449 -17.05 -38.09 5.08
C GLY A 449 -18.00 -38.84 6.02
N ALA A 450 -18.19 -38.31 7.23
CA ALA A 450 -19.09 -38.88 8.25
C ALA A 450 -20.49 -38.25 8.25
N ASP A 451 -20.77 -37.27 7.38
CA ASP A 451 -22.06 -36.59 7.36
C ASP A 451 -23.16 -37.49 6.78
N GLU A 452 -24.36 -37.43 7.38
CA GLU A 452 -25.53 -38.18 6.91
C GLU A 452 -26.00 -37.73 5.52
N VAL A 453 -25.86 -36.43 5.22
CA VAL A 453 -26.31 -35.81 3.97
C VAL A 453 -25.11 -35.25 3.23
N HIS A 454 -24.93 -35.70 1.98
CA HIS A 454 -23.85 -35.24 1.12
C HIS A 454 -23.87 -33.70 0.98
N PRO A 455 -22.73 -33.00 1.14
CA PRO A 455 -22.72 -31.53 1.11
C PRO A 455 -23.24 -30.90 -0.18
N LEU A 456 -22.93 -31.49 -1.34
CA LEU A 456 -23.47 -31.02 -2.63
C LEU A 456 -25.02 -31.11 -2.67
N ILE A 457 -25.61 -32.15 -2.09
CA ILE A 457 -27.07 -32.32 -2.01
C ILE A 457 -27.66 -31.24 -1.11
N ARG A 458 -27.07 -31.04 0.08
CA ARG A 458 -27.50 -30.04 1.05
C ARG A 458 -27.54 -28.62 0.45
N ILE A 459 -26.51 -28.25 -0.29
CA ILE A 459 -26.40 -26.93 -0.94
C ILE A 459 -27.38 -26.81 -2.12
N ARG A 460 -27.50 -27.85 -2.94
CA ARG A 460 -28.49 -27.91 -4.04
C ARG A 460 -29.91 -27.71 -3.50
N ASP A 461 -30.27 -28.40 -2.41
CA ASP A 461 -31.61 -28.33 -1.85
C ASP A 461 -31.93 -26.93 -1.31
N TYR A 462 -30.93 -26.27 -0.71
CA TYR A 462 -31.05 -24.88 -0.32
C TYR A 462 -31.23 -23.95 -1.53
N SER A 463 -30.39 -24.10 -2.56
CA SER A 463 -30.47 -23.34 -3.82
C SER A 463 -31.85 -23.47 -4.49
N ASN A 464 -32.38 -24.69 -4.56
CA ASN A 464 -33.71 -24.96 -5.11
C ASN A 464 -34.82 -24.31 -4.27
N LYS A 465 -34.69 -24.33 -2.94
CA LYS A 465 -35.67 -23.74 -2.03
C LYS A 465 -35.81 -22.22 -2.24
N ILE A 466 -34.71 -21.54 -2.54
CA ILE A 466 -34.68 -20.08 -2.74
C ILE A 466 -34.76 -19.68 -4.22
N TYR A 467 -34.81 -20.65 -5.14
CA TYR A 467 -34.78 -20.44 -6.60
C TYR A 467 -33.60 -19.56 -7.08
N SER A 468 -32.43 -19.72 -6.46
CA SER A 468 -31.22 -18.96 -6.77
C SER A 468 -29.97 -19.81 -6.65
N ARG A 469 -29.00 -19.58 -7.53
CA ARG A 469 -27.64 -20.15 -7.45
C ARG A 469 -26.65 -19.24 -6.73
N GLU A 470 -27.11 -18.05 -6.33
CA GLU A 470 -26.34 -17.04 -5.64
C GLU A 470 -26.96 -16.73 -4.29
N PHE A 471 -26.15 -16.79 -3.24
CA PHE A 471 -26.55 -16.51 -1.86
C PHE A 471 -25.33 -16.30 -0.98
N THR A 472 -25.53 -15.62 0.15
CA THR A 472 -24.46 -15.34 1.11
C THR A 472 -24.17 -16.53 2.03
N VAL A 473 -23.00 -16.52 2.67
CA VAL A 473 -22.65 -17.49 3.73
C VAL A 473 -23.69 -17.49 4.85
N GLU A 474 -24.17 -16.32 5.27
CA GLU A 474 -25.16 -16.17 6.34
C GLU A 474 -26.53 -16.75 5.96
N GLU A 475 -26.95 -16.55 4.71
CA GLU A 475 -28.17 -17.15 4.16
C GLU A 475 -28.07 -18.67 4.11
N LEU A 476 -26.96 -19.21 3.60
CA LEU A 476 -26.72 -20.64 3.57
C LEU A 476 -26.68 -21.24 4.98
N ALA A 477 -25.95 -20.60 5.92
CA ALA A 477 -25.82 -21.02 7.31
C ALA A 477 -27.18 -21.20 8.00
N ARG A 478 -28.07 -20.21 7.88
CA ARG A 478 -29.44 -20.29 8.37
C ARG A 478 -30.25 -21.38 7.64
N GLY A 479 -30.07 -21.49 6.33
CA GLY A 479 -30.76 -22.45 5.48
C GLY A 479 -30.47 -23.91 5.82
N ILE A 480 -29.20 -24.23 6.13
CA ILE A 480 -28.72 -25.59 6.36
C ILE A 480 -28.44 -25.90 7.84
N LYS A 481 -28.74 -24.95 8.73
CA LYS A 481 -28.58 -25.02 10.20
C LYS A 481 -27.14 -25.32 10.62
N MET A 482 -26.18 -24.63 10.02
CA MET A 482 -24.76 -24.70 10.36
C MET A 482 -24.28 -23.33 10.82
N SER A 483 -23.22 -23.29 11.64
CA SER A 483 -22.61 -22.00 12.00
C SER A 483 -21.87 -21.38 10.78
N PRO A 484 -21.79 -20.05 10.67
CA PRO A 484 -21.06 -19.40 9.58
C PRO A 484 -19.61 -19.88 9.40
N PRO A 485 -18.81 -20.14 10.47
CA PRO A 485 -17.47 -20.71 10.31
C PRO A 485 -17.46 -22.12 9.68
N GLN A 486 -18.42 -22.99 10.05
CA GLN A 486 -18.55 -24.31 9.44
C GLN A 486 -18.92 -24.20 7.96
N VAL A 487 -19.82 -23.28 7.60
CA VAL A 487 -20.18 -23.01 6.21
C VAL A 487 -18.98 -22.50 5.42
N LYS A 488 -18.19 -21.57 5.98
CA LYS A 488 -16.96 -21.07 5.32
C LYS A 488 -15.95 -22.19 5.05
N SER A 489 -15.78 -23.12 6.00
CA SER A 489 -14.94 -24.31 5.80
C SER A 489 -15.45 -25.19 4.65
N LEU A 490 -16.76 -25.49 4.66
CA LEU A 490 -17.41 -26.27 3.60
C LEU A 490 -17.28 -25.59 2.23
N VAL A 491 -17.60 -24.30 2.14
CA VAL A 491 -17.50 -23.49 0.93
C VAL A 491 -16.07 -23.49 0.41
N GLY A 492 -15.07 -23.37 1.28
CA GLY A 492 -13.66 -23.47 0.90
C GLY A 492 -13.31 -24.81 0.25
N GLN A 493 -13.71 -25.92 0.87
CA GLN A 493 -13.49 -27.26 0.32
C GLN A 493 -14.17 -27.45 -1.05
N LEU A 494 -15.39 -26.93 -1.22
CA LEU A 494 -16.12 -27.05 -2.48
C LEU A 494 -15.59 -26.12 -3.58
N THR A 495 -15.06 -24.95 -3.20
CA THR A 495 -14.35 -24.03 -4.09
C THR A 495 -13.10 -24.72 -4.66
N GLN A 496 -12.36 -25.44 -3.82
CA GLN A 496 -11.17 -26.19 -4.21
C GLN A 496 -11.46 -27.18 -5.35
N TYR A 497 -12.65 -27.79 -5.40
CA TYR A 497 -13.02 -28.73 -6.46
C TYR A 497 -13.81 -28.09 -7.62
N GLY A 498 -13.91 -26.75 -7.65
CA GLY A 498 -14.60 -26.02 -8.71
C GLY A 498 -16.12 -26.11 -8.70
N PHE A 499 -16.75 -26.63 -7.62
CA PHE A 499 -18.21 -26.77 -7.53
C PHE A 499 -18.94 -25.43 -7.36
N LEU A 500 -18.25 -24.44 -6.81
CA LEU A 500 -18.77 -23.09 -6.60
C LEU A 500 -17.61 -22.10 -6.60
N SER A 501 -17.94 -20.81 -6.73
CA SER A 501 -17.03 -19.70 -6.46
C SER A 501 -17.45 -18.97 -5.19
N TYR A 502 -16.48 -18.41 -4.49
CA TYR A 502 -16.67 -17.70 -3.23
C TYR A 502 -15.97 -16.34 -3.26
N ASN A 503 -16.76 -15.26 -3.18
CA ASN A 503 -16.24 -13.92 -2.97
C ASN A 503 -16.13 -13.67 -1.47
N SER A 504 -14.92 -13.68 -0.92
CA SER A 504 -14.70 -13.52 0.52
C SER A 504 -15.12 -12.17 1.09
N GLU A 505 -15.23 -11.13 0.25
CA GLU A 505 -15.52 -9.79 0.70
C GLU A 505 -17.01 -9.51 0.80
N LYS A 506 -17.79 -10.03 -0.17
CA LYS A 506 -19.25 -9.99 -0.17
C LYS A 506 -19.86 -11.19 0.57
N GLU A 507 -19.02 -12.14 0.98
CA GLU A 507 -19.41 -13.47 1.46
C GLU A 507 -20.40 -14.17 0.53
N LEU A 508 -20.28 -13.92 -0.78
CA LEU A 508 -21.20 -14.38 -1.82
C LEU A 508 -20.72 -15.71 -2.38
N ILE A 509 -21.62 -16.69 -2.42
CA ILE A 509 -21.43 -18.02 -2.99
C ILE A 509 -22.17 -18.07 -4.31
N THR A 510 -21.51 -18.55 -5.38
CA THR A 510 -22.14 -18.78 -6.69
C THR A 510 -21.92 -20.22 -7.11
N LEU A 511 -23.00 -20.97 -7.32
CA LEU A 511 -22.92 -22.40 -7.68
C LEU A 511 -22.61 -22.61 -9.17
N HIS A 512 -21.74 -23.55 -9.47
CA HIS A 512 -21.39 -23.94 -10.85
C HIS A 512 -22.15 -25.19 -11.29
N ASP A 513 -22.31 -25.38 -12.61
CA ASP A 513 -22.98 -26.55 -13.19
C ASP A 513 -22.35 -27.87 -12.74
N ARG A 514 -21.03 -27.87 -12.53
CA ARG A 514 -20.26 -29.03 -12.04
C ARG A 514 -20.85 -29.67 -10.79
N LEU A 515 -21.37 -28.86 -9.85
CA LEU A 515 -22.04 -29.35 -8.64
C LEU A 515 -23.24 -30.21 -8.99
N PHE A 516 -24.10 -29.72 -9.89
CA PHE A 516 -25.33 -30.39 -10.30
C PHE A 516 -25.01 -31.63 -11.15
N ASP A 517 -24.01 -31.52 -12.03
CA ASP A 517 -23.56 -32.60 -12.89
C ASP A 517 -23.03 -33.78 -12.09
N ASN A 518 -22.24 -33.54 -11.04
CA ASN A 518 -21.71 -34.60 -10.18
C ASN A 518 -22.84 -35.31 -9.40
N ILE A 519 -23.87 -34.57 -8.98
CA ILE A 519 -25.06 -35.16 -8.34
C ILE A 519 -25.82 -36.04 -9.35
N GLN A 520 -25.97 -35.59 -10.59
CA GLN A 520 -26.65 -36.35 -11.64
C GLN A 520 -25.85 -37.59 -12.08
N ALA A 521 -24.53 -37.47 -12.19
CA ALA A 521 -23.62 -38.58 -12.47
C ALA A 521 -23.72 -39.65 -11.38
N LYS A 522 -23.69 -39.27 -10.10
CA LYS A 522 -23.89 -40.22 -8.99
C LYS A 522 -25.26 -40.89 -9.03
N ALA A 523 -26.29 -40.19 -9.49
CA ALA A 523 -27.64 -40.73 -9.66
C ALA A 523 -27.82 -41.57 -10.95
N GLY A 524 -26.78 -41.71 -11.78
CA GLY A 524 -26.84 -42.42 -13.07
C GLY A 524 -27.69 -41.70 -14.13
N ARG A 525 -27.93 -40.40 -13.99
CA ARG A 525 -28.81 -39.60 -14.87
C ARG A 525 -28.06 -38.78 -15.92
N LYS A 526 -26.76 -38.59 -15.73
CA LYS A 526 -25.87 -37.87 -16.67
C LYS A 526 -24.61 -38.71 -16.88
N ASP A 527 -24.17 -38.83 -18.12
CA ASP A 527 -22.89 -39.44 -18.46
C ASP A 527 -21.72 -38.54 -18.04
N TYR A 528 -20.55 -39.14 -17.82
CA TYR A 528 -19.37 -38.46 -17.30
C TYR A 528 -18.11 -39.11 -17.84
N ASP A 529 -16.98 -38.41 -17.71
CA ASP A 529 -15.66 -38.97 -18.02
C ASP A 529 -14.80 -39.12 -16.76
N ILE A 530 -13.67 -39.81 -16.92
CA ILE A 530 -12.64 -40.01 -15.89
C ILE A 530 -11.35 -39.27 -16.21
N ILE A 531 -11.39 -38.33 -17.16
CA ILE A 531 -10.21 -37.66 -17.70
C ILE A 531 -9.67 -36.68 -16.66
N ARG A 532 -8.57 -37.10 -16.03
CA ARG A 532 -7.77 -36.30 -15.11
C ARG A 532 -6.30 -36.55 -15.39
N ILE A 533 -5.65 -35.59 -16.01
CA ILE A 533 -4.25 -35.68 -16.41
C ILE A 533 -3.37 -35.18 -15.27
N ARG A 534 -2.43 -36.02 -14.83
CA ARG A 534 -1.40 -35.66 -13.85
C ARG A 534 -0.11 -35.30 -14.59
N SER A 535 0.45 -34.15 -14.26
CA SER A 535 1.74 -33.68 -14.79
C SER A 535 2.73 -33.50 -13.65
N VAL A 536 3.93 -34.06 -13.79
CA VAL A 536 5.06 -33.83 -12.87
C VAL A 536 6.28 -33.43 -13.70
N ALA A 537 6.64 -32.15 -13.66
CA ALA A 537 7.73 -31.60 -14.45
C ALA A 537 8.18 -30.23 -13.87
N PRO A 538 9.38 -29.72 -14.23
CA PRO A 538 9.78 -28.36 -13.89
C PRO A 538 8.85 -27.30 -14.46
N VAL A 539 8.30 -27.55 -15.67
CA VAL A 539 7.21 -26.80 -16.28
C VAL A 539 6.15 -27.81 -16.68
N ASN A 540 4.95 -27.69 -16.12
CA ASN A 540 3.87 -28.65 -16.31
C ASN A 540 3.20 -28.51 -17.66
N ALA A 541 3.05 -27.26 -18.14
CA ALA A 541 2.48 -27.00 -19.45
C ALA A 541 2.91 -25.66 -20.03
N TYR A 542 2.77 -25.53 -21.35
CA TYR A 542 2.85 -24.26 -22.07
C TYR A 542 1.51 -23.97 -22.75
N VAL A 543 1.00 -22.74 -22.60
CA VAL A 543 -0.14 -22.25 -23.39
C VAL A 543 0.40 -21.44 -24.56
N ASN A 544 0.14 -21.86 -25.78
CA ASN A 544 0.50 -21.10 -26.98
C ASN A 544 -0.46 -19.92 -27.16
N LEU A 545 0.02 -18.68 -27.22
CA LEU A 545 -0.85 -17.49 -27.32
C LEU A 545 -1.36 -17.20 -28.74
N ALA A 546 -0.95 -17.96 -29.75
CA ALA A 546 -1.44 -17.86 -31.11
C ALA A 546 -2.55 -18.87 -31.41
N SER A 547 -2.40 -20.12 -30.97
CA SER A 547 -3.40 -21.19 -31.19
C SER A 547 -4.25 -21.51 -29.95
N PHE A 548 -3.80 -21.06 -28.78
CA PHE A 548 -4.29 -21.48 -27.47
C PHE A 548 -4.08 -22.95 -27.15
N ASP A 549 -3.27 -23.69 -27.92
CA ASP A 549 -2.98 -25.09 -27.61
C ASP A 549 -2.19 -25.20 -26.30
N LEU A 550 -2.54 -26.22 -25.52
CA LEU A 550 -1.94 -26.53 -24.22
C LEU A 550 -0.98 -27.71 -24.36
N GLU A 551 0.31 -27.42 -24.43
CA GLU A 551 1.37 -28.42 -24.49
C GLU A 551 1.69 -28.92 -23.07
N LEU A 552 1.26 -30.14 -22.73
CA LEU A 552 1.49 -30.76 -21.43
C LEU A 552 2.82 -31.53 -21.41
N LYS A 553 3.53 -31.44 -20.28
CA LYS A 553 4.80 -32.13 -20.02
C LYS A 553 4.70 -33.00 -18.76
N GLY A 554 5.54 -34.02 -18.67
CA GLY A 554 5.59 -34.91 -17.50
C GLY A 554 4.29 -35.70 -17.29
N VAL A 555 3.58 -36.00 -18.37
CA VAL A 555 2.35 -36.81 -18.36
C VAL A 555 2.72 -38.27 -18.54
N GLU A 556 2.67 -39.04 -17.45
CA GLU A 556 2.98 -40.47 -17.48
C GLU A 556 1.92 -41.29 -18.24
N LYS A 557 0.64 -41.03 -17.95
CA LYS A 557 -0.49 -41.74 -18.55
C LYS A 557 -1.79 -40.96 -18.42
N ILE A 558 -2.76 -41.31 -19.27
CA ILE A 558 -4.10 -40.73 -19.28
C ILE A 558 -5.13 -41.85 -19.38
N PRO A 559 -5.89 -42.13 -18.31
CA PRO A 559 -7.01 -43.06 -18.39
C PRO A 559 -8.17 -42.40 -19.16
N LEU A 560 -8.68 -43.07 -20.18
CA LEU A 560 -9.87 -42.64 -20.92
C LEU A 560 -11.11 -43.46 -20.54
N SER A 561 -10.95 -44.78 -20.33
CA SER A 561 -12.05 -45.66 -19.90
C SER A 561 -11.53 -46.75 -18.97
N GLU A 562 -12.06 -46.80 -17.75
CA GLU A 562 -11.81 -47.91 -16.82
C GLU A 562 -12.57 -49.17 -17.26
N ALA A 563 -13.81 -49.04 -17.74
CA ALA A 563 -14.65 -50.16 -18.15
C ALA A 563 -14.08 -50.93 -19.36
N ARG A 564 -13.39 -50.22 -20.26
CA ARG A 564 -12.76 -50.81 -21.47
C ARG A 564 -11.25 -50.97 -21.34
N ASN A 565 -10.67 -50.55 -20.21
CA ASN A 565 -9.23 -50.48 -19.99
C ASN A 565 -8.51 -49.76 -21.15
N VAL A 566 -8.90 -48.51 -21.40
CA VAL A 566 -8.28 -47.66 -22.42
C VAL A 566 -7.42 -46.58 -21.76
N VAL A 567 -6.11 -46.63 -21.99
CA VAL A 567 -5.11 -45.74 -21.39
C VAL A 567 -4.11 -45.27 -22.43
N ILE A 568 -3.86 -43.96 -22.49
CA ILE A 568 -2.81 -43.37 -23.33
C ILE A 568 -1.53 -43.23 -22.51
N TYR A 569 -0.40 -43.58 -23.11
CA TYR A 569 0.96 -43.35 -22.58
C TYR A 569 1.75 -42.50 -23.58
N PRO A 570 1.82 -41.18 -23.35
CA PRO A 570 2.49 -40.28 -24.29
C PRO A 570 4.00 -40.53 -24.37
N HIS A 571 4.54 -40.55 -25.58
CA HIS A 571 5.97 -40.62 -25.83
C HIS A 571 6.66 -39.38 -25.23
N GLN A 572 7.81 -39.60 -24.58
CA GLN A 572 8.52 -38.56 -23.82
C GLN A 572 7.69 -37.87 -22.73
N GLN A 573 6.55 -38.44 -22.35
CA GLN A 573 5.60 -37.85 -21.40
C GLN A 573 5.06 -36.48 -21.84
N GLN A 574 4.84 -36.30 -23.15
CA GLN A 574 4.36 -35.05 -23.74
C GLN A 574 3.15 -35.28 -24.64
N LEU A 575 2.20 -34.36 -24.58
CA LEU A 575 1.06 -34.30 -25.50
C LEU A 575 0.60 -32.86 -25.68
N MET A 576 -0.20 -32.62 -26.71
CA MET A 576 -0.87 -31.35 -26.93
C MET A 576 -2.37 -31.52 -26.75
N MET A 577 -2.96 -30.75 -25.83
CA MET A 577 -4.40 -30.64 -25.70
C MET A 577 -4.86 -29.43 -26.51
N THR A 578 -5.83 -29.64 -27.38
CA THR A 578 -6.46 -28.60 -28.20
C THR A 578 -7.86 -28.31 -27.67
N LYS A 579 -8.68 -27.57 -28.43
CA LYS A 579 -10.05 -27.23 -28.04
C LYS A 579 -10.85 -28.46 -27.57
N ASN A 580 -11.73 -28.29 -26.59
CA ASN A 580 -12.70 -29.30 -26.15
C ASN A 580 -12.12 -30.63 -25.57
N ARG A 581 -10.90 -30.62 -25.01
CA ARG A 581 -10.16 -31.82 -24.53
C ARG A 581 -9.70 -32.77 -25.64
N ASP A 582 -9.73 -32.33 -26.89
CA ASP A 582 -9.10 -33.09 -27.96
C ASP A 582 -7.58 -33.15 -27.69
N MET A 583 -6.94 -34.27 -28.03
CA MET A 583 -5.53 -34.48 -27.70
C MET A 583 -4.77 -35.04 -28.88
N TYR A 584 -3.69 -34.37 -29.25
CA TYR A 584 -2.69 -34.85 -30.18
C TYR A 584 -1.50 -35.43 -29.42
N PHE A 585 -1.11 -36.66 -29.75
CA PHE A 585 -0.02 -37.35 -29.06
C PHE A 585 0.71 -38.38 -29.93
N HIS A 586 1.89 -38.75 -29.46
CA HIS A 586 2.65 -39.91 -29.92
C HIS A 586 2.75 -40.91 -28.78
N GLY A 587 2.98 -42.19 -29.04
CA GLY A 587 3.31 -43.17 -28.00
C GLY A 587 2.46 -44.42 -28.07
N LYS A 588 2.03 -44.89 -26.89
CA LYS A 588 1.33 -46.17 -26.71
C LYS A 588 -0.12 -45.95 -26.30
N ILE A 589 -1.02 -46.74 -26.85
CA ILE A 589 -2.41 -46.87 -26.36
C ILE A 589 -2.60 -48.31 -25.89
N GLU A 590 -2.99 -48.48 -24.64
CA GLU A 590 -3.51 -49.76 -24.14
C GLU A 590 -5.03 -49.73 -24.31
N SER A 591 -5.61 -50.78 -24.89
CA SER A 591 -7.06 -50.92 -25.10
C SER A 591 -7.46 -52.38 -24.91
N GLY A 592 -7.85 -52.73 -23.68
CA GLY A 592 -8.24 -54.09 -23.33
C GLY A 592 -7.06 -55.08 -23.49
N LEU A 593 -7.15 -55.97 -24.48
CA LEU A 593 -6.11 -56.95 -24.81
C LEU A 593 -5.15 -56.48 -25.92
N PHE A 594 -5.32 -55.25 -26.41
CA PHE A 594 -4.55 -54.72 -27.53
C PHE A 594 -3.69 -53.54 -27.10
N ASP A 595 -2.45 -53.53 -27.56
CA ASP A 595 -1.52 -52.42 -27.41
C ASP A 595 -1.19 -51.87 -28.80
N PHE A 596 -1.41 -50.57 -29.01
CA PHE A 596 -1.05 -49.84 -30.22
C PHE A 596 0.16 -48.95 -29.94
N TYR A 597 1.11 -48.90 -30.86
CA TYR A 597 2.29 -48.04 -30.81
C TYR A 597 2.36 -47.23 -32.09
N GLY A 598 2.57 -45.92 -31.99
CA GLY A 598 2.69 -45.08 -33.17
C GLY A 598 2.84 -43.61 -32.88
N LYS A 599 2.57 -42.83 -33.92
CA LYS A 599 2.75 -41.38 -33.97
C LYS A 599 1.49 -40.73 -34.54
N GLU A 600 1.33 -39.44 -34.28
CA GLU A 600 0.27 -38.62 -34.89
C GLU A 600 -1.13 -39.15 -34.54
N PHE A 601 -1.29 -39.67 -33.32
CA PHE A 601 -2.59 -40.08 -32.82
C PHE A 601 -3.39 -38.87 -32.37
N PHE A 602 -4.68 -38.90 -32.64
CA PHE A 602 -5.60 -37.82 -32.28
C PHE A 602 -6.82 -38.36 -31.55
N PHE A 603 -6.96 -38.01 -30.28
CA PHE A 603 -8.16 -38.28 -29.50
C PHE A 603 -9.18 -37.15 -29.70
N GLU A 604 -10.39 -37.52 -30.14
CA GLU A 604 -11.53 -36.63 -30.30
C GLU A 604 -12.53 -36.86 -29.17
N TYR A 605 -12.79 -35.84 -28.35
CA TYR A 605 -13.60 -35.99 -27.14
C TYR A 605 -15.08 -36.23 -27.41
N ASP A 606 -15.68 -35.47 -28.34
CA ASP A 606 -17.11 -35.56 -28.65
C ASP A 606 -17.52 -36.93 -29.21
N PRO A 607 -16.87 -37.46 -30.27
CA PRO A 607 -17.11 -38.81 -30.75
C PRO A 607 -16.44 -39.90 -29.88
N PHE A 608 -15.64 -39.51 -28.90
CA PHE A 608 -14.97 -40.40 -27.94
C PHE A 608 -14.17 -41.54 -28.60
N LYS A 609 -13.32 -41.16 -29.55
CA LYS A 609 -12.49 -42.07 -30.35
C LYS A 609 -11.05 -41.58 -30.49
N ILE A 610 -10.14 -42.47 -30.87
CA ILE A 610 -8.77 -42.16 -31.22
C ILE A 610 -8.54 -42.48 -32.69
N ASN A 611 -8.09 -41.49 -33.46
CA ASN A 611 -7.65 -41.67 -34.84
C ASN A 611 -6.21 -42.19 -34.84
N LEU A 612 -6.03 -43.40 -35.36
CA LEU A 612 -4.75 -44.07 -35.54
C LEU A 612 -4.21 -43.72 -36.94
N VAL A 613 -3.58 -42.56 -37.07
CA VAL A 613 -3.12 -42.05 -38.38
C VAL A 613 -1.84 -42.76 -38.84
N ASN A 614 -0.89 -42.95 -37.93
CA ASN A 614 0.40 -43.56 -38.21
C ASN A 614 0.80 -44.57 -37.12
N THR A 615 0.28 -45.79 -37.24
CA THR A 615 0.59 -46.88 -36.30
C THR A 615 1.82 -47.65 -36.76
N ASP A 616 2.86 -47.64 -35.91
CA ASP A 616 4.07 -48.43 -36.11
C ASP A 616 3.75 -49.92 -35.94
N SER A 617 3.09 -50.29 -34.83
CA SER A 617 2.76 -51.69 -34.55
C SER A 617 1.58 -51.86 -33.60
N MET A 618 0.88 -52.98 -33.72
CA MET A 618 -0.13 -53.46 -32.79
C MET A 618 0.24 -54.86 -32.30
N THR A 619 0.10 -55.08 -31.00
CA THR A 619 0.30 -56.37 -30.36
C THR A 619 -0.88 -56.67 -29.46
N PHE A 620 -1.08 -57.94 -29.12
CA PHE A 620 -2.22 -58.36 -28.33
C PHE A 620 -1.86 -59.50 -27.39
N TYR A 621 -2.72 -59.70 -26.40
CA TYR A 621 -2.58 -60.68 -25.36
C TYR A 621 -3.57 -61.82 -25.56
N VAL A 622 -3.12 -63.06 -25.36
CA VAL A 622 -3.94 -64.27 -25.42
C VAL A 622 -3.72 -65.10 -24.15
N GLU A 623 -4.67 -65.95 -23.80
CA GLU A 623 -4.48 -66.90 -22.70
C GLU A 623 -3.31 -67.85 -23.00
N SER A 624 -2.44 -68.04 -22.02
CA SER A 624 -1.37 -69.02 -22.07
C SER A 624 -1.94 -70.42 -22.27
N ARG A 625 -1.20 -71.28 -22.97
CA ARG A 625 -1.51 -72.72 -23.06
C ARG A 625 -1.08 -73.48 -21.81
N GLU A 626 -0.24 -72.87 -20.97
CA GLU A 626 0.32 -73.44 -19.76
C GLU A 626 -0.22 -72.72 -18.53
N ARG A 627 -0.47 -73.47 -17.46
CA ARG A 627 -0.94 -72.93 -16.18
C ARG A 627 0.21 -72.34 -15.38
N ASN A 628 -0.04 -71.25 -14.68
CA ASN A 628 0.89 -70.71 -13.68
C ASN A 628 0.86 -71.57 -12.40
N GLU A 629 1.71 -71.23 -11.42
CA GLU A 629 1.80 -71.91 -10.11
C GLU A 629 0.47 -71.91 -9.31
N ARG A 630 -0.49 -71.06 -9.68
CA ARG A 630 -1.83 -70.97 -9.08
C ARG A 630 -2.90 -71.72 -9.87
N GLY A 631 -2.54 -72.38 -10.97
CA GLY A 631 -3.45 -73.17 -11.80
C GLY A 631 -4.24 -72.36 -12.83
N GLU A 632 -3.94 -71.08 -13.01
CA GLU A 632 -4.61 -70.16 -13.94
C GLU A 632 -3.85 -70.09 -15.28
N TYR A 633 -4.54 -69.76 -16.37
CA TYR A 633 -3.90 -69.48 -17.66
C TYR A 633 -3.63 -67.98 -17.79
N PRO A 634 -2.40 -67.50 -17.50
CA PRO A 634 -2.10 -66.07 -17.55
C PRO A 634 -2.19 -65.54 -18.98
N LEU A 635 -2.51 -64.26 -19.13
CA LEU A 635 -2.41 -63.58 -20.42
C LEU A 635 -0.93 -63.42 -20.81
N VAL A 636 -0.58 -63.89 -22.01
CA VAL A 636 0.76 -63.80 -22.59
C VAL A 636 0.73 -62.94 -23.85
N LYS A 637 1.74 -62.09 -24.01
CA LYS A 637 1.91 -61.21 -25.16
C LYS A 637 2.30 -62.02 -26.40
N VAL A 638 1.59 -61.82 -27.50
CA VAL A 638 1.93 -62.43 -28.79
C VAL A 638 3.22 -61.81 -29.33
N ARG A 639 4.18 -62.66 -29.74
CA ARG A 639 5.53 -62.24 -30.18
C ARG A 639 5.54 -61.53 -31.53
N THR A 640 4.60 -61.88 -32.42
CA THR A 640 4.44 -61.24 -33.72
C THR A 640 3.57 -60.00 -33.59
N VAL A 641 3.99 -58.90 -34.18
CA VAL A 641 3.22 -57.66 -34.25
C VAL A 641 2.50 -57.55 -35.59
N LEU A 642 1.42 -56.78 -35.62
CA LEU A 642 0.78 -56.33 -36.85
C LEU A 642 1.26 -54.91 -37.14
N GLU A 643 1.71 -54.63 -38.36
CA GLU A 643 2.23 -53.33 -38.78
C GLU A 643 1.23 -52.61 -39.70
N ALA A 644 1.38 -51.28 -39.84
CA ALA A 644 0.60 -50.44 -40.77
C ALA A 644 -0.93 -50.49 -40.57
N ILE A 645 -1.38 -50.50 -39.31
CA ILE A 645 -2.81 -50.46 -38.96
C ILE A 645 -3.26 -49.02 -38.78
N ASN A 646 -4.00 -48.48 -39.74
CA ASN A 646 -4.61 -47.16 -39.61
C ASN A 646 -6.13 -47.28 -39.50
N GLY A 647 -6.76 -46.35 -38.77
CA GLY A 647 -8.22 -46.34 -38.59
C GLY A 647 -8.66 -45.68 -37.29
N ASP A 648 -9.89 -45.96 -36.87
CA ASP A 648 -10.49 -45.38 -35.68
C ASP A 648 -10.59 -46.41 -34.55
N LEU A 649 -10.04 -46.09 -33.39
CA LEU A 649 -10.25 -46.82 -32.15
C LEU A 649 -11.38 -46.15 -31.36
N LEU A 650 -12.56 -46.77 -31.37
CA LEU A 650 -13.69 -46.30 -30.58
C LEU A 650 -13.46 -46.65 -29.10
N VAL A 651 -13.34 -45.64 -28.24
CA VAL A 651 -13.03 -45.84 -26.81
C VAL A 651 -14.25 -46.37 -26.06
N ASP A 652 -15.38 -45.70 -26.22
CA ASP A 652 -16.71 -46.12 -25.77
C ASP A 652 -17.77 -45.39 -26.60
N ASN A 653 -19.06 -45.60 -26.32
CA ASN A 653 -20.13 -44.84 -26.95
C ASN A 653 -20.04 -43.35 -26.53
N PRO A 654 -20.18 -42.38 -27.46
CA PRO A 654 -20.18 -40.95 -27.16
C PRO A 654 -21.13 -40.50 -26.04
N ARG A 655 -22.21 -41.24 -25.80
CA ARG A 655 -23.22 -40.99 -24.76
C ARG A 655 -23.09 -41.91 -23.54
N ASN A 656 -21.98 -42.65 -23.43
CA ASN A 656 -21.65 -43.55 -22.32
C ASN A 656 -20.13 -43.62 -22.13
N LYS A 657 -19.48 -42.45 -22.05
CA LYS A 657 -18.04 -42.31 -21.80
C LYS A 657 -17.62 -42.98 -20.49
N SER A 658 -18.54 -43.02 -19.52
CA SER A 658 -18.35 -43.71 -18.23
C SER A 658 -18.34 -45.25 -18.33
N GLY A 659 -18.89 -45.83 -19.40
CA GLY A 659 -18.98 -47.28 -19.59
C GLY A 659 -20.01 -47.99 -18.70
N ASN A 660 -20.84 -47.26 -17.95
CA ASN A 660 -21.73 -47.82 -16.92
C ASN A 660 -23.13 -48.22 -17.43
N LEU A 661 -23.57 -47.71 -18.58
CA LEU A 661 -24.86 -48.07 -19.15
C LEU A 661 -24.74 -49.37 -19.98
N PRO A 662 -25.64 -50.35 -19.78
CA PRO A 662 -25.69 -51.53 -20.63
C PRO A 662 -26.19 -51.13 -22.01
N TYR A 663 -25.31 -51.12 -23.02
CA TYR A 663 -25.71 -51.07 -24.42
C TYR A 663 -25.92 -52.48 -24.98
N PRO A 664 -26.96 -52.72 -25.79
CA PRO A 664 -27.07 -53.94 -26.57
C PRO A 664 -25.83 -54.05 -27.48
N ARG A 665 -25.21 -55.23 -27.49
CA ARG A 665 -24.08 -55.56 -28.36
C ARG A 665 -24.46 -55.53 -29.83
#